data_AF-A0A6L2PQJ6-F1
#
_entry.id   AF-A0A6L2PQJ6-F1
#
_cell.length_a   1.000
_cell.length_b   1.000
_cell.length_c   1.000
_cell.angle_alpha   90.00
_cell.angle_beta   90.00
_cell.angle_gamma   90.00
#
_symmetry.space_group_name_H-M   'P 1'
#
loop_
_entity.id
_entity.type
_entity.pdbx_description
1 polymer ?
#
loop_
_entity_poly.entity_id
_entity_poly.type
_entity_poly.pdbx_seq_one_letter_code
_entity_poly.pdbx_strand_id
1 'polypeptide(L)'
;MDQRSCLMNDNSGDRQKKQLSWEEVSDHPLKPLVVTVTESRVTRRNLGGSTTSSTGSSTPTPTLESLAAALEGTDPLTQFAHQEMDPLSKMAADMWEPVPSDGRRSKDALLDDSFEPWATRKSAILNKFTTSEKLSIVTSFLSGGEKVVVKAQSSVVDKVKNRLEQLDDFEEGSVRQMLDLTQQEYMNRIEQLNQELVQAWHHDQRVKALKIAIQCSKLLVDTSVIQFYPSKFVLITDILDIFGKLVYDRLRTKAEYYVPGSKTPTSLPENFTPDIVPESAKETCRNWFYKIASIRELVPRLYVEMAILKSYSFLTSSEFSQALLRLTRMIRGIGDPLVAVYAHCYLCRVGVAVTTGDREYIKENFYDFLASYNQLFSPSVRAELSRQKVDLSTYLTLYTPALDWILQGVAANAPEKLLVEILARCKEKCNNSALLLNTIMAAFKPSYIAARALQFIELASACDEEGFPQYLLFRTLGLCLALADPPAEHRLQILNDVWRVVSRLTNAGHYVSCAEVWVHFAVRHFSPREVNTFLGDIIRHMTPERAYEHHYPQLQAVVNKVLTHTQDFESLFTMDKFLPLLDLFQKESIKVEVCKNIMDAFTRSNVQQEPTNDPVITNALMFICRVMHDSVNALTVDDEKRQIGNLISGFIKKVDYGRDFEQQLSFYVEARSAFPNLDSVHAQLVQSVNRLSVETRRIVKGHHTRKTAAFVRACAAYCYITIPSITSVLTRLELYLLSGEVALLNQCLGQADACFKAALSLVPEMPRTIEVDGKPRSSEPYLISYLCHFLSTLLVVPDSPEQGVLYLTRGLLNVLQHYAWEPNSNARCVVYLHVLDMLSAAAQERYPYHIEKVDSNDTLYGSDPKFISEINKMCSVLLEEILAHLKYLNTSEQFQKQASLALDLFVRVVVRGDLKEPSLTTLAINLWNLAHRHGHISQKISTSFQFVSSLFLLCLEKARTLEYLKKKSMQPGRNPYADLVNKLHTQTL
;
A
#
# COMPACT_ATOMS: atom_id res chain seq x y z
N MET A 1 -58.88 -30.37 9.70
CA MET A 1 -59.50 -29.26 10.45
C MET A 1 -59.69 -28.10 9.48
N ASP A 2 -60.72 -28.08 8.62
CA ASP A 2 -62.18 -28.10 8.87
C ASP A 2 -62.71 -26.70 9.19
N GLN A 3 -63.78 -26.19 8.56
CA GLN A 3 -64.58 -26.76 7.45
C GLN A 3 -65.45 -25.68 6.76
N ARG A 4 -65.98 -26.05 5.58
CA ARG A 4 -67.16 -25.51 4.84
C ARG A 4 -66.88 -24.40 3.81
N SER A 5 -67.21 -24.50 2.50
CA SER A 5 -68.29 -25.15 1.72
C SER A 5 -69.54 -24.27 1.51
N CYS A 6 -70.19 -24.18 0.33
CA CYS A 6 -69.91 -24.79 -0.98
C CYS A 6 -70.88 -24.22 -2.05
N LEU A 7 -70.41 -24.10 -3.32
CA LEU A 7 -71.15 -24.38 -4.60
C LEU A 7 -72.44 -23.55 -4.88
N MET A 8 -73.03 -23.46 -6.08
CA MET A 8 -72.72 -23.76 -7.50
C MET A 8 -73.67 -22.84 -8.33
N ASN A 9 -73.41 -22.34 -9.55
CA ASN A 9 -73.40 -22.99 -10.88
C ASN A 9 -73.48 -21.83 -11.92
N ASP A 10 -73.21 -21.92 -13.23
CA ASP A 10 -72.59 -22.94 -14.10
C ASP A 10 -72.13 -22.29 -15.44
N ASN A 11 -71.57 -23.12 -16.34
CA ASN A 11 -71.25 -22.94 -17.77
C ASN A 11 -69.83 -22.49 -18.17
N SER A 12 -69.19 -23.40 -18.90
CA SER A 12 -67.94 -23.25 -19.65
C SER A 12 -68.15 -22.63 -21.04
N GLY A 13 -67.20 -21.80 -21.49
CA GLY A 13 -67.08 -21.36 -22.88
C GLY A 13 -65.65 -20.90 -23.18
N ASP A 14 -65.05 -21.36 -24.28
CA ASP A 14 -63.62 -21.24 -24.53
C ASP A 14 -63.08 -19.80 -24.60
N ARG A 15 -62.06 -19.53 -23.77
CA ARG A 15 -61.05 -18.49 -24.02
C ARG A 15 -59.66 -18.98 -23.59
N GLN A 16 -58.92 -19.52 -24.55
CA GLN A 16 -57.50 -19.83 -24.36
C GLN A 16 -56.72 -18.55 -23.97
N LYS A 17 -56.25 -18.48 -22.73
CA LYS A 17 -55.24 -17.49 -22.34
C LYS A 17 -53.94 -17.83 -23.04
N LYS A 18 -53.58 -17.09 -24.10
CA LYS A 18 -52.19 -17.02 -24.57
C LYS A 18 -51.36 -16.24 -23.55
N GLN A 19 -51.01 -16.92 -22.46
CA GLN A 19 -50.07 -16.45 -21.47
C GLN A 19 -48.68 -16.51 -22.11
N LEU A 20 -48.19 -15.36 -22.58
CA LEU A 20 -46.81 -15.24 -23.07
C LEU A 20 -45.84 -15.61 -21.96
N SER A 21 -44.79 -16.36 -22.32
CA SER A 21 -43.68 -16.67 -21.43
C SER A 21 -42.89 -15.39 -21.14
N TRP A 22 -42.76 -15.06 -19.86
CA TRP A 22 -41.86 -14.00 -19.42
C TRP A 22 -40.42 -14.53 -19.44
N GLU A 23 -39.59 -14.07 -20.37
CA GLU A 23 -38.14 -14.22 -20.28
C GLU A 23 -37.55 -13.09 -19.43
N GLU A 24 -36.48 -13.41 -18.69
CA GLU A 24 -35.78 -12.46 -17.82
C GLU A 24 -34.87 -11.55 -18.67
N VAL A 25 -35.30 -10.30 -18.87
CA VAL A 25 -34.56 -9.33 -19.69
C VAL A 25 -33.36 -8.80 -18.91
N SER A 26 -32.16 -9.27 -19.28
CA SER A 26 -30.91 -8.97 -18.56
C SER A 26 -30.43 -7.52 -18.66
N ASP A 27 -30.86 -6.75 -19.67
CA ASP A 27 -30.46 -5.35 -19.87
C ASP A 27 -31.63 -4.39 -20.06
N HIS A 28 -31.59 -3.30 -19.27
CA HIS A 28 -32.56 -2.21 -19.30
C HIS A 28 -32.00 -1.05 -20.14
N PRO A 29 -32.79 -0.39 -21.01
CA PRO A 29 -32.31 0.64 -21.95
C PRO A 29 -31.84 1.96 -21.31
N LEU A 30 -31.71 2.01 -19.98
CA LEU A 30 -31.17 3.13 -19.20
C LEU A 30 -30.14 2.66 -18.14
N LYS A 31 -29.52 1.48 -18.30
CA LYS A 31 -28.41 1.05 -17.44
C LYS A 31 -27.16 1.92 -17.68
N PRO A 32 -26.51 2.48 -16.64
CA PRO A 32 -25.18 3.08 -16.79
C PRO A 32 -24.12 1.98 -17.04
N LEU A 33 -23.17 2.26 -17.92
CA LEU A 33 -22.10 1.34 -18.31
C LEU A 33 -20.98 1.29 -17.26
N VAL A 34 -21.03 0.29 -16.38
CA VAL A 34 -19.93 -0.06 -15.47
C VAL A 34 -18.90 -0.90 -16.23
N VAL A 35 -17.69 -0.36 -16.42
CA VAL A 35 -16.59 -1.07 -17.11
C VAL A 35 -15.78 -1.90 -16.11
N THR A 36 -16.07 -3.19 -16.00
CA THR A 36 -15.21 -4.16 -15.31
C THR A 36 -14.18 -4.75 -16.27
N VAL A 37 -12.89 -4.64 -15.93
CA VAL A 37 -11.80 -5.24 -16.70
C VAL A 37 -11.58 -6.68 -16.26
N THR A 38 -11.73 -7.63 -17.18
CA THR A 38 -11.36 -9.04 -16.97
C THR A 38 -10.14 -9.40 -17.81
N GLU A 39 -9.00 -9.68 -17.17
CA GLU A 39 -7.80 -10.14 -17.86
C GLU A 39 -8.00 -11.51 -18.51
N SER A 40 -7.57 -11.66 -19.77
CA SER A 40 -7.52 -12.94 -20.46
C SER A 40 -6.11 -13.19 -21.00
N ARG A 41 -5.41 -14.14 -20.37
CA ARG A 41 -4.05 -14.53 -20.77
C ARG A 41 -4.07 -15.23 -22.14
N VAL A 42 -3.27 -14.75 -23.09
CA VAL A 42 -3.13 -15.36 -24.43
C VAL A 42 -1.73 -15.94 -24.63
N THR A 43 -1.65 -17.26 -24.71
CA THR A 43 -0.40 -18.00 -24.98
C THR A 43 0.01 -17.87 -26.45
N ARG A 44 1.23 -17.40 -26.74
CA ARG A 44 1.82 -17.45 -28.09
C ARG A 44 2.75 -18.64 -28.27
N ARG A 45 2.76 -19.21 -29.48
CA ARG A 45 3.68 -20.28 -29.92
C ARG A 45 4.78 -19.70 -30.80
N ASN A 46 5.98 -20.25 -30.70
CA ASN A 46 7.10 -19.92 -31.59
C ASN A 46 7.01 -20.70 -32.92
N LEU A 47 7.43 -20.05 -34.01
CA LEU A 47 7.87 -20.63 -35.29
C LEU A 47 8.96 -19.69 -35.85
N GLY A 48 9.99 -20.23 -36.52
CA GLY A 48 11.15 -19.47 -36.99
C GLY A 48 11.50 -19.70 -38.46
N GLY A 49 12.39 -18.86 -39.00
CA GLY A 49 12.88 -18.90 -40.39
C GLY A 49 13.92 -17.80 -40.69
N SER A 50 14.64 -17.91 -41.81
CA SER A 50 15.73 -17.03 -42.27
C SER A 50 15.83 -17.11 -43.81
N THR A 51 16.64 -16.41 -44.62
CA THR A 51 17.91 -15.65 -44.53
C THR A 51 17.86 -14.42 -45.51
N THR A 52 18.81 -13.48 -45.68
CA THR A 52 20.24 -13.33 -45.28
C THR A 52 20.69 -11.84 -45.31
N SER A 53 21.82 -11.54 -44.66
CA SER A 53 22.82 -10.45 -44.90
C SER A 53 22.55 -9.30 -45.91
N SER A 54 22.81 -8.06 -45.48
CA SER A 54 23.95 -7.25 -45.98
C SER A 54 24.19 -5.97 -45.15
N THR A 55 25.34 -5.33 -45.32
CA THR A 55 25.90 -4.25 -44.50
C THR A 55 25.32 -2.85 -44.79
N GLY A 56 25.08 -2.05 -43.74
CA GLY A 56 24.88 -0.60 -43.82
C GLY A 56 24.93 0.05 -42.44
N SER A 57 25.71 1.12 -42.26
CA SER A 57 25.97 1.74 -40.96
C SER A 57 25.08 2.95 -40.68
N SER A 58 24.21 2.87 -39.66
CA SER A 58 23.55 4.03 -39.06
C SER A 58 23.17 3.74 -37.60
N THR A 59 22.98 4.81 -36.81
CA THR A 59 22.69 4.75 -35.37
C THR A 59 21.26 4.27 -35.06
N PRO A 60 21.05 3.35 -34.11
CA PRO A 60 19.71 2.94 -33.70
C PRO A 60 19.06 3.99 -32.79
N THR A 61 17.78 4.29 -33.04
CA THR A 61 16.88 4.96 -32.09
C THR A 61 16.37 3.97 -31.04
N PRO A 62 16.06 4.41 -29.81
CA PRO A 62 15.55 3.52 -28.76
C PRO A 62 14.12 3.03 -29.05
N THR A 63 13.83 1.77 -28.72
CA THR A 63 12.51 1.16 -28.87
C THR A 63 11.61 1.42 -27.65
N LEU A 64 10.30 1.34 -27.87
CA LEU A 64 9.26 1.82 -26.94
C LEU A 64 9.14 1.02 -25.62
N GLU A 65 9.87 -0.08 -25.46
CA GLU A 65 9.94 -0.84 -24.20
C GLU A 65 10.72 -0.09 -23.11
N SER A 66 11.62 0.83 -23.48
CA SER A 66 12.44 1.62 -22.55
C SER A 66 11.69 2.66 -21.72
N LEU A 67 10.39 2.88 -21.96
CA LEU A 67 9.54 3.75 -21.12
C LEU A 67 8.74 3.00 -20.04
N ALA A 68 8.55 1.68 -20.15
CA ALA A 68 7.81 0.92 -19.13
C ALA A 68 8.59 0.84 -17.81
N ALA A 69 9.90 0.61 -17.88
CA ALA A 69 10.80 0.59 -16.73
C ALA A 69 11.11 1.99 -16.13
N ALA A 70 10.61 3.07 -16.74
CA ALA A 70 10.82 4.45 -16.28
C ALA A 70 9.64 5.00 -15.45
N LEU A 71 8.62 4.17 -15.18
CA LEU A 71 7.38 4.55 -14.49
C LEU A 71 7.18 3.89 -13.12
N GLU A 72 8.06 3.00 -12.69
CA GLU A 72 8.12 2.54 -11.29
C GLU A 72 8.88 3.58 -10.46
N GLY A 73 8.11 4.45 -9.80
CA GLY A 73 8.61 5.66 -9.15
C GLY A 73 9.55 5.40 -7.97
N THR A 74 10.84 5.60 -8.20
CA THR A 74 11.82 5.94 -7.15
C THR A 74 12.22 7.41 -7.28
N ASP A 75 12.30 8.09 -6.14
CA ASP A 75 12.69 9.51 -6.05
C ASP A 75 14.06 9.75 -6.75
N PRO A 76 14.21 10.79 -7.60
CA PRO A 76 15.50 11.14 -8.20
C PRO A 76 16.63 11.37 -7.18
N LEU A 77 16.32 11.75 -5.93
CA LEU A 77 17.32 11.83 -4.85
C LEU A 77 17.82 10.43 -4.43
N THR A 78 16.93 9.44 -4.44
CA THR A 78 17.25 8.03 -4.16
C THR A 78 18.07 7.40 -5.30
N GLN A 79 17.88 7.83 -6.55
CA GLN A 79 18.72 7.37 -7.67
C GLN A 79 20.19 7.82 -7.54
N PHE A 80 20.46 8.99 -6.95
CA PHE A 80 21.84 9.39 -6.64
C PHE A 80 22.48 8.50 -5.57
N ALA A 81 21.75 8.14 -4.51
CA ALA A 81 22.24 7.24 -3.46
C ALA A 81 22.62 5.83 -3.99
N HIS A 82 21.96 5.34 -5.04
CA HIS A 82 22.27 4.06 -5.68
C HIS A 82 23.35 4.14 -6.79
N GLN A 83 23.90 5.32 -7.10
CA GLN A 83 24.94 5.49 -8.13
C GLN A 83 26.38 5.53 -7.59
N GLU A 84 26.59 5.46 -6.27
CA GLU A 84 27.95 5.43 -5.68
C GLU A 84 28.70 4.09 -5.83
N MET A 85 28.01 3.01 -6.23
CA MET A 85 28.66 1.72 -6.53
C MET A 85 29.14 1.63 -7.98
N ASP A 86 30.41 1.31 -8.17
CA ASP A 86 30.98 1.11 -9.50
C ASP A 86 30.44 -0.18 -10.19
N PRO A 87 30.59 -0.32 -11.53
CA PRO A 87 30.09 -1.48 -12.26
C PRO A 87 30.68 -2.82 -11.77
N LEU A 88 31.91 -2.82 -11.24
CA LEU A 88 32.57 -4.02 -10.74
C LEU A 88 31.99 -4.45 -9.38
N SER A 89 31.72 -3.49 -8.49
CA SER A 89 31.01 -3.68 -7.22
C SER A 89 29.57 -4.19 -7.44
N LYS A 90 28.93 -3.76 -8.54
CA LYS A 90 27.59 -4.25 -8.92
C LYS A 90 27.62 -5.71 -9.39
N MET A 91 28.61 -6.10 -10.21
CA MET A 91 28.84 -7.52 -10.54
C MET A 91 29.16 -8.39 -9.31
N ALA A 92 29.82 -7.84 -8.29
CA ALA A 92 30.06 -8.54 -7.03
C ALA A 92 28.77 -8.74 -6.20
N ALA A 93 27.81 -7.80 -6.28
CA ALA A 93 26.49 -7.93 -5.67
C ALA A 93 25.58 -8.93 -6.43
N ASP A 94 25.59 -8.90 -7.77
CA ASP A 94 24.84 -9.87 -8.60
C ASP A 94 25.36 -11.31 -8.41
N MET A 95 26.62 -11.50 -8.03
CA MET A 95 27.20 -12.78 -7.59
C MET A 95 26.80 -13.22 -6.16
N TRP A 96 25.97 -12.44 -5.46
CA TRP A 96 25.63 -12.66 -4.05
C TRP A 96 24.18 -13.08 -3.81
N GLU A 97 23.26 -12.87 -4.75
CA GLU A 97 21.92 -13.46 -4.68
C GLU A 97 21.93 -14.97 -5.00
N PRO A 98 21.22 -15.82 -4.23
CA PRO A 98 20.94 -17.18 -4.64
C PRO A 98 19.90 -17.17 -5.78
N VAL A 99 20.27 -17.68 -6.95
CA VAL A 99 19.35 -17.87 -8.08
C VAL A 99 18.07 -18.57 -7.58
N PRO A 100 16.85 -18.03 -7.84
CA PRO A 100 15.61 -18.61 -7.31
C PRO A 100 15.34 -19.98 -7.95
N SER A 101 15.75 -21.04 -7.24
CA SER A 101 15.60 -22.42 -7.68
C SER A 101 14.12 -22.84 -7.66
N ASP A 102 13.59 -23.22 -8.81
CA ASP A 102 12.16 -23.44 -9.02
C ASP A 102 11.54 -24.52 -8.11
N GLY A 103 10.49 -24.12 -7.38
CA GLY A 103 9.42 -25.02 -6.92
C GLY A 103 9.72 -26.11 -5.87
N ARG A 104 10.95 -26.23 -5.32
CA ARG A 104 11.27 -27.31 -4.36
C ARG A 104 11.98 -26.80 -3.10
N ARG A 105 11.27 -26.83 -1.98
CA ARG A 105 11.82 -26.60 -0.63
C ARG A 105 12.96 -27.56 -0.34
N SER A 106 14.19 -27.06 -0.19
CA SER A 106 15.28 -27.84 0.41
C SER A 106 14.97 -28.15 1.88
N LYS A 107 15.59 -29.20 2.42
CA LYS A 107 15.20 -29.81 3.71
C LYS A 107 16.01 -29.30 4.90
N ASP A 108 16.63 -28.13 4.76
CA ASP A 108 17.58 -27.54 5.71
C ASP A 108 16.90 -26.62 6.75
N ALA A 109 15.58 -26.49 6.69
CA ALA A 109 14.77 -25.80 7.70
C ALA A 109 14.67 -26.61 9.00
N LEU A 110 15.76 -26.60 9.78
CA LEU A 110 15.87 -27.16 11.14
C LEU A 110 16.23 -26.10 12.20
N LEU A 111 16.27 -24.82 11.81
CA LEU A 111 16.23 -23.69 12.74
C LEU A 111 14.76 -23.23 12.89
N ASP A 112 14.37 -22.95 14.12
CA ASP A 112 13.04 -22.40 14.49
C ASP A 112 12.85 -21.02 13.83
N ASP A 113 11.63 -20.65 13.43
CA ASP A 113 11.31 -19.30 12.89
C ASP A 113 11.67 -18.20 13.91
N SER A 114 11.89 -18.56 15.18
CA SER A 114 12.37 -17.68 16.23
C SER A 114 13.88 -17.36 16.19
N PHE A 115 14.66 -17.83 15.21
CA PHE A 115 16.11 -17.57 15.16
C PHE A 115 16.46 -16.36 14.27
N GLU A 116 16.57 -15.18 14.88
CA GLU A 116 16.96 -13.93 14.22
C GLU A 116 18.28 -14.07 13.44
N PRO A 117 18.31 -13.72 12.13
CA PRO A 117 19.54 -13.76 11.32
C PRO A 117 20.59 -12.70 11.71
N TRP A 118 21.87 -13.04 11.57
CA TRP A 118 22.99 -12.13 11.83
C TRP A 118 22.94 -10.83 11.01
N ALA A 119 22.39 -10.87 9.79
CA ALA A 119 22.28 -9.71 8.90
C ALA A 119 21.46 -8.55 9.53
N THR A 120 20.37 -8.89 10.23
CA THR A 120 19.54 -7.92 10.97
C THR A 120 20.34 -7.25 12.07
N ARG A 121 21.06 -8.04 12.87
CA ARG A 121 21.93 -7.55 13.96
C ARG A 121 23.09 -6.71 13.45
N LYS A 122 23.71 -7.08 12.33
CA LYS A 122 24.76 -6.30 11.65
C LYS A 122 24.31 -4.85 11.40
N SER A 123 23.12 -4.65 10.84
CA SER A 123 22.56 -3.31 10.60
C SER A 123 22.34 -2.54 11.92
N ALA A 124 21.73 -3.20 12.92
CA ALA A 124 21.51 -2.58 14.23
C ALA A 124 22.80 -2.20 14.97
N ILE A 125 23.88 -2.99 14.83
CA ILE A 125 25.19 -2.70 15.40
C ILE A 125 25.80 -1.46 14.75
N LEU A 126 25.89 -1.43 13.41
CA LEU A 126 26.51 -0.34 12.66
C LEU A 126 25.80 1.01 12.88
N ASN A 127 24.47 0.99 13.03
CA ASN A 127 23.68 2.19 13.33
C ASN A 127 23.79 2.66 14.78
N LYS A 128 24.04 1.76 15.74
CA LYS A 128 24.11 2.09 17.17
C LYS A 128 25.52 2.50 17.64
N PHE A 129 26.55 1.81 17.18
CA PHE A 129 27.92 1.96 17.68
C PHE A 129 28.76 2.80 16.71
N THR A 130 28.39 4.07 16.60
CA THR A 130 29.07 5.10 15.81
C THR A 130 30.10 5.85 16.66
N THR A 131 30.96 6.66 16.04
CA THR A 131 31.91 7.53 16.77
C THR A 131 32.25 8.82 16.03
N SER A 132 32.43 9.90 16.78
CA SER A 132 33.05 11.15 16.33
C SER A 132 34.55 11.25 16.68
N GLU A 133 35.11 10.23 17.33
CA GLU A 133 36.53 10.18 17.67
C GLU A 133 37.40 9.79 16.48
N LYS A 134 38.67 10.21 16.54
CA LYS A 134 39.68 9.96 15.51
C LYS A 134 40.16 8.51 15.55
N LEU A 135 39.84 7.77 14.51
CA LEU A 135 40.25 6.38 14.34
C LEU A 135 41.64 6.27 13.67
N SER A 136 42.27 5.11 13.80
CA SER A 136 43.53 4.80 13.12
C SER A 136 43.53 3.41 12.50
N ILE A 137 44.29 3.25 11.41
CA ILE A 137 44.54 1.96 10.73
C ILE A 137 46.04 1.81 10.54
N VAL A 138 46.59 0.67 10.97
CA VAL A 138 47.99 0.30 10.73
C VAL A 138 48.02 -0.83 9.70
N THR A 139 48.49 -0.55 8.48
CA THR A 139 48.54 -1.56 7.41
C THR A 139 49.63 -1.23 6.39
N SER A 140 50.17 -2.28 5.76
CA SER A 140 51.18 -2.22 4.71
C SER A 140 50.60 -2.30 3.29
N PHE A 141 49.27 -2.27 3.15
CA PHE A 141 48.59 -2.52 1.87
C PHE A 141 47.89 -1.28 1.29
N LEU A 142 47.28 -0.44 2.13
CA LEU A 142 46.62 0.79 1.68
C LEU A 142 47.63 1.84 1.18
N SER A 143 47.38 2.36 -0.02
CA SER A 143 48.08 3.53 -0.54
C SER A 143 47.75 4.79 0.28
N GLY A 144 48.80 5.45 0.78
CA GLY A 144 48.71 6.63 1.63
C GLY A 144 48.06 7.81 0.91
N GLY A 145 46.92 8.28 1.43
CA GLY A 145 46.16 9.40 0.87
C GLY A 145 46.70 10.77 1.27
N GLU A 146 48.01 11.01 1.18
CA GLU A 146 48.51 12.37 1.35
C GLU A 146 48.03 13.26 0.20
N LYS A 147 47.12 14.18 0.51
CA LYS A 147 46.90 15.37 -0.32
C LYS A 147 48.13 16.26 -0.20
N VAL A 148 49.18 15.94 -0.94
CA VAL A 148 50.35 16.82 -1.13
C VAL A 148 49.83 18.16 -1.68
N VAL A 149 49.78 19.18 -0.82
CA VAL A 149 49.43 20.54 -1.22
C VAL A 149 50.61 21.08 -2.03
N VAL A 150 50.53 20.95 -3.35
CA VAL A 150 51.60 21.33 -4.29
C VAL A 150 51.77 22.85 -4.30
N LYS A 151 52.57 23.38 -3.37
CA LYS A 151 53.32 24.62 -3.61
C LYS A 151 54.48 24.27 -4.55
N ALA A 152 54.40 24.78 -5.77
CA ALA A 152 55.27 24.38 -6.86
C ALA A 152 56.71 24.89 -6.70
N GLN A 153 57.62 24.02 -6.23
CA GLN A 153 59.07 24.11 -6.42
C GLN A 153 59.71 22.73 -6.21
N SER A 154 59.78 21.91 -7.27
CA SER A 154 60.46 20.60 -7.23
C SER A 154 61.92 20.75 -7.69
N SER A 155 62.89 20.40 -6.84
CA SER A 155 64.29 20.31 -7.23
C SER A 155 64.58 18.99 -7.97
N VAL A 156 65.80 18.87 -8.53
CA VAL A 156 66.26 17.61 -9.12
C VAL A 156 66.49 16.54 -8.03
N VAL A 157 66.84 16.95 -6.80
CA VAL A 157 67.01 16.04 -5.65
C VAL A 157 65.69 15.36 -5.32
N ASP A 158 64.56 16.09 -5.33
CA ASP A 158 63.24 15.53 -5.02
C ASP A 158 62.80 14.48 -6.05
N LYS A 159 63.24 14.62 -7.32
CA LYS A 159 62.96 13.63 -8.39
C LYS A 159 63.85 12.39 -8.30
N VAL A 160 65.04 12.49 -7.71
CA VAL A 160 65.88 11.34 -7.36
C VAL A 160 65.33 10.67 -6.10
N LYS A 161 64.92 11.44 -5.09
CA LYS A 161 64.32 10.95 -3.85
C LYS A 161 63.02 10.18 -4.13
N ASN A 162 62.07 10.76 -4.86
CA ASN A 162 60.84 10.07 -5.27
C ASN A 162 61.13 8.79 -6.08
N ARG A 163 62.24 8.71 -6.82
CA ARG A 163 62.64 7.49 -7.55
C ARG A 163 63.31 6.44 -6.67
N LEU A 164 63.94 6.83 -5.56
CA LEU A 164 64.37 5.88 -4.53
C LEU A 164 63.18 5.40 -3.70
N GLU A 165 62.27 6.30 -3.30
CA GLU A 165 61.04 5.93 -2.59
C GLU A 165 60.14 5.01 -3.46
N GLN A 166 60.09 5.21 -4.77
CA GLN A 166 59.46 4.28 -5.73
C GLN A 166 60.23 2.96 -5.99
N LEU A 167 61.47 2.83 -5.52
CA LEU A 167 62.23 1.58 -5.53
C LEU A 167 62.12 0.84 -4.19
N ASP A 168 62.11 1.56 -3.06
CA ASP A 168 61.76 1.03 -1.74
C ASP A 168 60.31 0.48 -1.73
N ASP A 169 59.38 1.08 -2.48
CA ASP A 169 58.01 0.56 -2.67
C ASP A 169 57.96 -0.83 -3.35
N PHE A 170 59.05 -1.31 -3.97
CA PHE A 170 59.16 -2.69 -4.46
C PHE A 170 59.74 -3.68 -3.41
N GLU A 171 60.41 -3.21 -2.35
CA GLU A 171 60.94 -4.07 -1.27
C GLU A 171 60.02 -4.05 -0.03
N GLU A 172 58.99 -4.91 -0.08
CA GLU A 172 58.17 -5.45 1.03
C GLU A 172 58.57 -5.02 2.47
N GLY A 173 58.20 -3.81 2.92
CA GLY A 173 58.66 -3.30 4.21
C GLY A 173 57.82 -2.23 4.93
N SER A 174 57.36 -1.16 4.27
CA SER A 174 56.82 0.00 5.01
C SER A 174 55.41 -0.24 5.62
N VAL A 175 55.36 -0.48 6.94
CA VAL A 175 54.12 -0.49 7.73
C VAL A 175 53.67 0.95 7.95
N ARG A 176 52.66 1.41 7.21
CA ARG A 176 52.17 2.79 7.27
C ARG A 176 51.07 2.90 8.33
N GLN A 177 51.17 3.94 9.17
CA GLN A 177 50.17 4.27 10.19
C GLN A 177 49.28 5.40 9.66
N MET A 178 48.02 5.11 9.40
CA MET A 178 47.01 6.10 9.07
C MET A 178 46.33 6.54 10.36
N LEU A 179 46.60 7.78 10.77
CA LEU A 179 46.02 8.40 11.97
C LEU A 179 44.85 9.32 11.57
N ASP A 180 44.13 9.81 12.57
CA ASP A 180 43.16 10.92 12.46
C ASP A 180 41.97 10.72 11.50
N LEU A 181 41.60 9.47 11.20
CA LEU A 181 40.48 9.13 10.31
C LEU A 181 39.12 9.39 10.97
N THR A 182 38.17 9.93 10.20
CA THR A 182 36.74 9.91 10.58
C THR A 182 36.14 8.49 10.44
N GLN A 183 34.96 8.24 11.03
CA GLN A 183 34.25 6.96 10.86
C GLN A 183 34.04 6.59 9.38
N GLN A 184 33.60 7.53 8.54
CA GLN A 184 33.31 7.25 7.13
C GLN A 184 34.60 7.00 6.33
N GLU A 185 35.69 7.73 6.61
CA GLU A 185 37.00 7.44 6.03
C GLU A 185 37.53 6.08 6.48
N TYR A 186 37.36 5.71 7.75
CA TYR A 186 37.71 4.38 8.27
C TYR A 186 36.96 3.29 7.50
N MET A 187 35.63 3.41 7.38
CA MET A 187 34.80 2.46 6.62
C MET A 187 35.27 2.35 5.15
N ASN A 188 35.53 3.47 4.49
CA ASN A 188 36.06 3.50 3.12
C ASN A 188 37.45 2.83 3.00
N ARG A 189 38.31 2.93 4.03
CA ARG A 189 39.61 2.24 4.07
C ARG A 189 39.49 0.74 4.37
N ILE A 190 38.49 0.31 5.12
CA ILE A 190 38.19 -1.13 5.29
C ILE A 190 37.64 -1.71 3.97
N GLU A 191 36.78 -0.99 3.26
CA GLU A 191 36.30 -1.45 1.94
C GLU A 191 37.42 -1.50 0.89
N GLN A 192 38.38 -0.56 0.93
CA GLN A 192 39.59 -0.66 0.09
C GLN A 192 40.41 -1.94 0.37
N LEU A 193 40.55 -2.36 1.65
CA LEU A 193 41.20 -3.64 1.97
C LEU A 193 40.39 -4.85 1.47
N ASN A 194 39.05 -4.77 1.45
CA ASN A 194 38.18 -5.79 0.87
C ASN A 194 38.40 -5.91 -0.65
N GLN A 195 38.34 -4.78 -1.35
CA GLN A 195 38.59 -4.70 -2.79
C GLN A 195 39.99 -5.18 -3.15
N GLU A 196 41.03 -4.79 -2.41
CA GLU A 196 42.41 -5.28 -2.61
C GLU A 196 42.55 -6.79 -2.37
N LEU A 197 41.84 -7.35 -1.40
CA LEU A 197 41.82 -8.80 -1.13
C LEU A 197 41.17 -9.56 -2.30
N VAL A 198 40.02 -9.09 -2.78
CA VAL A 198 39.30 -9.68 -3.92
C VAL A 198 40.13 -9.56 -5.19
N GLN A 199 40.71 -8.38 -5.48
CA GLN A 199 41.62 -8.19 -6.62
C GLN A 199 42.85 -9.09 -6.53
N ALA A 200 43.51 -9.19 -5.36
CA ALA A 200 44.62 -10.12 -5.15
C ALA A 200 44.20 -11.59 -5.35
N TRP A 201 42.94 -11.93 -5.04
CA TRP A 201 42.39 -13.26 -5.29
C TRP A 201 42.16 -13.52 -6.80
N HIS A 202 41.69 -12.54 -7.57
CA HIS A 202 41.52 -12.71 -9.02
C HIS A 202 42.85 -12.75 -9.78
N HIS A 203 43.87 -12.01 -9.33
CA HIS A 203 45.23 -12.04 -9.91
C HIS A 203 46.10 -13.22 -9.43
N ASP A 204 45.50 -14.27 -8.87
CA ASP A 204 46.16 -15.45 -8.28
C ASP A 204 47.21 -15.18 -7.18
N GLN A 205 47.26 -13.97 -6.63
CA GLN A 205 48.20 -13.55 -5.58
C GLN A 205 47.77 -14.07 -4.19
N ARG A 206 47.60 -15.39 -4.06
CA ARG A 206 47.02 -16.05 -2.86
C ARG A 206 47.77 -15.73 -1.55
N VAL A 207 49.08 -15.47 -1.63
CA VAL A 207 49.90 -15.05 -0.48
C VAL A 207 49.60 -13.61 -0.08
N LYS A 208 49.36 -12.69 -1.03
CA LYS A 208 48.93 -11.31 -0.74
C LYS A 208 47.55 -11.30 -0.10
N ALA A 209 46.58 -12.05 -0.66
CA ALA A 209 45.24 -12.18 -0.07
C ALA A 209 45.26 -12.72 1.38
N LEU A 210 46.08 -13.75 1.66
CA LEU A 210 46.28 -14.25 3.03
C LEU A 210 46.95 -13.20 3.94
N LYS A 211 47.96 -12.47 3.45
CA LYS A 211 48.58 -11.36 4.21
C LYS A 211 47.56 -10.25 4.52
N ILE A 212 46.66 -9.91 3.61
CA ILE A 212 45.59 -8.91 3.85
C ILE A 212 44.61 -9.44 4.92
N ALA A 213 44.11 -10.67 4.81
CA ALA A 213 43.22 -11.27 5.82
C ALA A 213 43.87 -11.32 7.24
N ILE A 214 45.18 -11.56 7.31
CA ILE A 214 45.96 -11.48 8.55
C ILE A 214 45.99 -10.04 9.09
N GLN A 215 46.26 -9.02 8.26
CA GLN A 215 46.25 -7.62 8.70
C GLN A 215 44.86 -7.16 9.14
N CYS A 216 43.79 -7.50 8.42
CA CYS A 216 42.41 -7.25 8.84
C CYS A 216 42.14 -7.84 10.23
N SER A 217 42.56 -9.09 10.47
CA SER A 217 42.43 -9.75 11.78
C SER A 217 43.25 -9.09 12.89
N LYS A 218 44.34 -8.36 12.59
CA LYS A 218 45.10 -7.59 13.59
C LYS A 218 44.35 -6.33 14.05
N LEU A 219 43.50 -5.74 13.19
CA LEU A 219 42.72 -4.56 13.57
C LEU A 219 41.70 -4.86 14.69
N LEU A 220 41.40 -6.14 14.95
CA LEU A 220 40.59 -6.60 16.09
C LEU A 220 41.37 -6.74 17.40
N VAL A 221 42.70 -6.60 17.39
CA VAL A 221 43.51 -6.49 18.62
C VAL A 221 43.47 -5.06 19.16
N ASP A 222 43.17 -4.08 18.31
CA ASP A 222 43.15 -2.67 18.65
C ASP A 222 41.83 -2.23 19.31
N THR A 223 41.92 -1.78 20.56
CA THR A 223 40.83 -1.17 21.34
C THR A 223 40.99 0.36 21.51
N SER A 224 41.80 1.03 20.67
CA SER A 224 42.09 2.49 20.76
C SER A 224 40.89 3.43 20.91
N VAL A 225 39.75 3.07 20.29
CA VAL A 225 38.44 3.72 20.42
C VAL A 225 37.44 2.62 20.77
N ILE A 226 37.23 2.41 22.08
CA ILE A 226 36.44 1.30 22.65
C ILE A 226 34.98 1.31 22.13
N GLN A 227 34.35 2.49 22.05
CA GLN A 227 32.92 2.61 21.70
C GLN A 227 32.59 2.11 20.27
N PHE A 228 33.54 2.22 19.34
CA PHE A 228 33.38 1.80 17.95
C PHE A 228 33.71 0.30 17.73
N TYR A 229 34.22 -0.40 18.75
CA TYR A 229 34.67 -1.79 18.62
C TYR A 229 33.59 -2.77 18.07
N PRO A 230 32.30 -2.70 18.46
CA PRO A 230 31.24 -3.53 17.87
C PRO A 230 31.11 -3.38 16.34
N SER A 231 31.20 -2.14 15.84
CA SER A 231 31.14 -1.83 14.41
C SER A 231 32.43 -2.25 13.69
N LYS A 232 33.59 -2.02 14.32
CA LYS A 232 34.90 -2.51 13.84
C LYS A 232 34.88 -4.04 13.64
N PHE A 233 34.36 -4.78 14.60
CA PHE A 233 34.22 -6.24 14.53
C PHE A 233 33.36 -6.71 13.36
N VAL A 234 32.20 -6.09 13.14
CA VAL A 234 31.31 -6.42 12.02
C VAL A 234 32.04 -6.25 10.69
N LEU A 235 32.56 -5.05 10.43
CA LEU A 235 33.20 -4.71 9.15
C LEU A 235 34.41 -5.60 8.82
N ILE A 236 35.23 -5.95 9.82
CA ILE A 236 36.38 -6.84 9.61
C ILE A 236 35.93 -8.29 9.40
N THR A 237 34.95 -8.80 10.16
CA THR A 237 34.52 -10.19 10.01
C THR A 237 33.79 -10.46 8.69
N ASP A 238 33.21 -9.45 8.05
CA ASP A 238 32.73 -9.54 6.66
C ASP A 238 33.86 -9.89 5.67
N ILE A 239 35.01 -9.20 5.75
CA ILE A 239 36.19 -9.46 4.89
C ILE A 239 36.76 -10.86 5.14
N LEU A 240 36.75 -11.31 6.40
CA LEU A 240 37.18 -12.65 6.77
C LEU A 240 36.25 -13.73 6.22
N ASP A 241 34.93 -13.52 6.26
CA ASP A 241 33.95 -14.44 5.67
C ASP A 241 34.07 -14.50 4.13
N ILE A 242 34.35 -13.36 3.48
CA ILE A 242 34.67 -13.30 2.05
C ILE A 242 35.92 -14.13 1.76
N PHE A 243 37.01 -13.93 2.51
CA PHE A 243 38.23 -14.76 2.38
C PHE A 243 37.95 -16.26 2.60
N GLY A 244 37.14 -16.60 3.60
CA GLY A 244 36.71 -17.96 3.91
C GLY A 244 35.94 -18.62 2.76
N LYS A 245 34.94 -17.92 2.20
CA LYS A 245 34.18 -18.34 1.01
C LYS A 245 35.10 -18.54 -0.19
N LEU A 246 35.97 -17.57 -0.47
CA LEU A 246 36.91 -17.62 -1.59
C LEU A 246 37.87 -18.83 -1.49
N VAL A 247 38.40 -19.15 -0.31
CA VAL A 247 39.20 -20.37 -0.06
C VAL A 247 38.37 -21.64 -0.29
N TYR A 248 37.14 -21.70 0.24
CA TYR A 248 36.23 -22.83 0.11
C TYR A 248 35.85 -23.12 -1.35
N ASP A 249 35.44 -22.10 -2.11
CA ASP A 249 35.03 -22.22 -3.51
C ASP A 249 36.22 -22.63 -4.42
N ARG A 250 37.44 -22.19 -4.07
CA ARG A 250 38.68 -22.63 -4.75
C ARG A 250 39.02 -24.09 -4.45
N LEU A 251 38.74 -24.60 -3.24
CA LEU A 251 38.87 -26.02 -2.92
C LEU A 251 37.81 -26.85 -3.66
N ARG A 252 36.56 -26.37 -3.70
CA ARG A 252 35.45 -27.02 -4.43
C ARG A 252 35.71 -27.13 -5.94
N THR A 253 36.29 -26.09 -6.53
CA THR A 253 36.63 -26.03 -7.97
C THR A 253 37.88 -26.83 -8.32
N LYS A 254 38.83 -27.00 -7.39
CA LYS A 254 40.02 -27.86 -7.58
C LYS A 254 39.78 -29.35 -7.29
N ALA A 255 38.62 -29.71 -6.76
CA ALA A 255 38.25 -31.09 -6.55
C ALA A 255 37.68 -31.70 -7.84
N GLU A 256 38.54 -32.41 -8.59
CA GLU A 256 38.17 -33.15 -9.80
C GLU A 256 37.27 -34.35 -9.44
N TYR A 257 35.97 -34.11 -9.33
CA TYR A 257 34.98 -35.14 -9.02
C TYR A 257 34.35 -35.71 -10.30
N TYR A 258 34.42 -37.03 -10.45
CA TYR A 258 33.79 -37.76 -11.54
C TYR A 258 32.46 -38.36 -11.08
N VAL A 259 31.36 -37.86 -11.64
CA VAL A 259 30.03 -38.46 -11.42
C VAL A 259 30.04 -39.93 -11.86
N PRO A 260 29.51 -40.88 -11.07
CA PRO A 260 29.45 -42.29 -11.45
C PRO A 260 28.83 -42.51 -12.84
N GLY A 261 29.65 -43.00 -13.78
CA GLY A 261 29.27 -43.22 -15.18
C GLY A 261 29.72 -42.13 -16.17
N SER A 262 30.21 -40.97 -15.71
CA SER A 262 30.81 -39.94 -16.58
C SER A 262 32.34 -40.00 -16.60
N LYS A 263 32.92 -39.54 -17.72
CA LYS A 263 34.37 -39.30 -17.88
C LYS A 263 34.76 -37.82 -17.81
N THR A 264 33.80 -36.91 -17.69
CA THR A 264 34.07 -35.47 -17.51
C THR A 264 34.25 -35.15 -16.02
N PRO A 265 35.34 -34.48 -15.60
CA PRO A 265 35.44 -33.95 -14.25
C PRO A 265 34.41 -32.83 -14.06
N THR A 266 33.88 -32.74 -12.85
CA THR A 266 32.88 -31.74 -12.42
C THR A 266 33.21 -31.29 -10.99
N SER A 267 32.80 -30.09 -10.60
CA SER A 267 32.94 -29.61 -9.23
C SER A 267 32.10 -30.47 -8.26
N LEU A 268 32.54 -30.59 -7.00
CA LEU A 268 31.83 -31.38 -5.99
C LEU A 268 30.34 -30.94 -5.81
N PRO A 269 29.42 -31.90 -5.54
CA PRO A 269 28.06 -31.61 -5.07
C PRO A 269 28.06 -30.74 -3.80
N GLU A 270 26.93 -30.13 -3.47
CA GLU A 270 26.87 -29.19 -2.33
C GLU A 270 26.95 -29.90 -0.97
N ASN A 271 26.26 -31.04 -0.87
CA ASN A 271 26.28 -31.91 0.30
C ASN A 271 27.22 -33.11 0.07
N PHE A 272 28.50 -32.83 -0.18
CA PHE A 272 29.52 -33.86 -0.35
C PHE A 272 29.98 -34.47 0.99
N THR A 273 30.41 -35.74 0.99
CA THR A 273 31.10 -36.35 2.15
C THR A 273 32.62 -36.31 1.94
N PRO A 274 33.44 -36.35 3.00
CA PRO A 274 34.89 -36.37 2.87
C PRO A 274 35.42 -37.55 2.04
N ASP A 275 34.68 -38.66 1.97
CA ASP A 275 35.07 -39.88 1.26
C ASP A 275 35.14 -39.67 -0.26
N ILE A 276 34.27 -38.81 -0.83
CA ILE A 276 34.23 -38.51 -2.27
C ILE A 276 35.16 -37.35 -2.68
N VAL A 277 35.93 -36.78 -1.74
CA VAL A 277 36.88 -35.70 -2.01
C VAL A 277 38.25 -36.28 -2.42
N PRO A 278 38.80 -35.90 -3.59
CA PRO A 278 40.12 -36.34 -4.04
C PRO A 278 41.25 -35.98 -3.07
N GLU A 279 42.27 -36.85 -2.94
CA GLU A 279 43.36 -36.64 -1.97
C GLU A 279 44.20 -35.39 -2.30
N SER A 280 44.29 -34.99 -3.57
CA SER A 280 44.92 -33.72 -3.99
C SER A 280 44.18 -32.48 -3.45
N ALA A 281 42.85 -32.53 -3.34
CA ALA A 281 42.06 -31.49 -2.71
C ALA A 281 42.20 -31.51 -1.18
N LYS A 282 42.25 -32.70 -0.56
CA LYS A 282 42.55 -32.88 0.87
C LYS A 282 43.94 -32.33 1.24
N GLU A 283 44.97 -32.66 0.47
CA GLU A 283 46.32 -32.12 0.66
C GLU A 283 46.35 -30.60 0.46
N THR A 284 45.67 -30.07 -0.55
CA THR A 284 45.54 -28.60 -0.74
C THR A 284 44.84 -27.94 0.46
N CYS A 285 43.85 -28.61 1.05
CA CYS A 285 43.13 -28.15 2.24
C CYS A 285 44.01 -28.19 3.50
N ARG A 286 44.68 -29.32 3.79
CA ARG A 286 45.67 -29.43 4.90
C ARG A 286 46.76 -28.36 4.78
N ASN A 287 47.23 -28.07 3.57
CA ASN A 287 48.23 -27.02 3.31
C ASN A 287 47.74 -25.59 3.65
N TRP A 288 46.43 -25.30 3.58
CA TRP A 288 45.90 -24.03 4.12
C TRP A 288 45.94 -24.02 5.64
N PHE A 289 45.47 -25.08 6.30
CA PHE A 289 45.49 -25.17 7.77
C PHE A 289 46.91 -25.12 8.34
N TYR A 290 47.90 -25.78 7.73
CA TYR A 290 49.30 -25.67 8.16
C TYR A 290 49.87 -24.25 8.01
N LYS A 291 49.53 -23.54 6.92
CA LYS A 291 49.94 -22.13 6.74
C LYS A 291 49.32 -21.21 7.79
N ILE A 292 48.07 -21.42 8.15
CA ILE A 292 47.37 -20.65 9.19
C ILE A 292 47.92 -21.00 10.59
N ALA A 293 48.16 -22.29 10.88
CA ALA A 293 48.79 -22.72 12.13
C ALA A 293 50.19 -22.10 12.33
N SER A 294 50.93 -21.83 11.25
CA SER A 294 52.25 -21.17 11.28
C SER A 294 52.22 -19.68 11.64
N ILE A 295 51.04 -19.04 11.70
CA ILE A 295 50.89 -17.66 12.17
C ILE A 295 51.26 -17.59 13.65
N ARG A 296 52.22 -16.71 13.98
CA ARG A 296 52.77 -16.56 15.34
C ARG A 296 51.81 -15.88 16.32
N GLU A 297 51.08 -14.86 15.84
CA GLU A 297 50.18 -14.05 16.66
C GLU A 297 48.84 -14.77 16.88
N LEU A 298 48.39 -14.85 18.13
CA LEU A 298 47.23 -15.65 18.52
C LEU A 298 45.93 -15.19 17.85
N VAL A 299 45.63 -13.89 17.91
CA VAL A 299 44.34 -13.35 17.43
C VAL A 299 44.21 -13.47 15.90
N PRO A 300 45.20 -13.08 15.06
CA PRO A 300 45.12 -13.31 13.62
C PRO A 300 45.07 -14.78 13.22
N ARG A 301 45.77 -15.67 13.94
CA ARG A 301 45.66 -17.12 13.71
C ARG A 301 44.23 -17.59 13.95
N LEU A 302 43.65 -17.24 15.10
CA LEU A 302 42.30 -17.66 15.48
C LEU A 302 41.24 -17.15 14.49
N TYR A 303 41.26 -15.86 14.13
CA TYR A 303 40.28 -15.30 13.21
C TYR A 303 40.38 -15.88 11.79
N VAL A 304 41.58 -16.09 11.24
CA VAL A 304 41.74 -16.69 9.91
C VAL A 304 41.45 -18.21 9.93
N GLU A 305 41.75 -18.92 11.03
CA GLU A 305 41.38 -20.34 11.22
C GLU A 305 39.87 -20.53 11.33
N MET A 306 39.18 -19.64 12.07
CA MET A 306 37.71 -19.59 12.12
C MET A 306 37.11 -19.27 10.75
N ALA A 307 37.63 -18.27 10.04
CA ALA A 307 37.11 -17.87 8.73
C ALA A 307 37.09 -19.01 7.70
N ILE A 308 38.13 -19.86 7.68
CA ILE A 308 38.17 -21.00 6.76
C ILE A 308 37.54 -22.29 7.34
N LEU A 309 36.93 -22.27 8.54
CA LEU A 309 36.50 -23.47 9.28
C LEU A 309 35.59 -24.39 8.45
N LYS A 310 34.71 -23.83 7.60
CA LYS A 310 33.86 -24.61 6.68
C LYS A 310 34.67 -25.55 5.78
N SER A 311 35.93 -25.22 5.48
CA SER A 311 36.84 -26.04 4.69
C SER A 311 37.30 -27.33 5.38
N TYR A 312 37.06 -27.52 6.68
CA TYR A 312 37.28 -28.83 7.33
C TYR A 312 36.39 -29.93 6.73
N SER A 313 35.27 -29.60 6.06
CA SER A 313 34.39 -30.60 5.40
C SER A 313 35.09 -31.42 4.31
N PHE A 314 36.15 -30.87 3.70
CA PHE A 314 36.99 -31.60 2.74
C PHE A 314 37.85 -32.68 3.41
N LEU A 315 38.07 -32.60 4.72
CA LEU A 315 38.93 -33.49 5.50
C LEU A 315 38.11 -34.50 6.31
N THR A 316 37.17 -34.02 7.14
CA THR A 316 36.36 -34.85 8.05
C THR A 316 34.96 -34.25 8.26
N SER A 317 34.00 -35.12 8.61
CA SER A 317 32.60 -34.75 8.86
C SER A 317 32.21 -34.81 10.36
N SER A 318 33.00 -35.52 11.17
CA SER A 318 32.71 -35.80 12.59
C SER A 318 33.50 -34.94 13.58
N GLU A 319 34.59 -34.29 13.16
CA GLU A 319 35.54 -33.64 14.07
C GLU A 319 35.23 -32.17 14.37
N PHE A 320 34.22 -31.57 13.72
CA PHE A 320 33.88 -30.15 13.88
C PHE A 320 33.67 -29.74 15.34
N SER A 321 32.99 -30.57 16.15
CA SER A 321 32.80 -30.31 17.57
C SER A 321 34.14 -30.24 18.34
N GLN A 322 35.08 -31.14 18.03
CA GLN A 322 36.42 -31.12 18.64
C GLN A 322 37.23 -29.90 18.19
N ALA A 323 37.13 -29.49 16.92
CA ALA A 323 37.78 -28.29 16.40
C ALA A 323 37.22 -27.01 17.06
N LEU A 324 35.90 -26.91 17.21
CA LEU A 324 35.22 -25.80 17.89
C LEU A 324 35.58 -25.74 19.38
N LEU A 325 35.60 -26.89 20.09
CA LEU A 325 36.02 -26.96 21.49
C LEU A 325 37.51 -26.62 21.68
N ARG A 326 38.39 -26.99 20.73
CA ARG A 326 39.80 -26.53 20.71
C ARG A 326 39.88 -25.02 20.56
N LEU A 327 39.20 -24.44 19.56
CA LEU A 327 39.20 -23.00 19.32
C LEU A 327 38.65 -22.22 20.52
N THR A 328 37.58 -22.71 21.14
CA THR A 328 37.02 -22.17 22.40
C THR A 328 38.10 -22.09 23.48
N ARG A 329 38.81 -23.19 23.73
CA ARG A 329 39.91 -23.24 24.72
C ARG A 329 41.10 -22.34 24.36
N MET A 330 41.33 -22.05 23.07
CA MET A 330 42.39 -21.14 22.63
C MET A 330 42.00 -19.65 22.77
N ILE A 331 40.71 -19.29 22.69
CA ILE A 331 40.23 -17.92 22.94
C ILE A 331 40.50 -17.48 24.39
N ARG A 332 40.55 -18.42 25.35
CA ARG A 332 40.98 -18.20 26.74
C ARG A 332 42.38 -17.57 26.89
N GLY A 333 43.18 -17.56 25.82
CA GLY A 333 44.48 -16.86 25.77
C GLY A 333 44.41 -15.37 25.42
N ILE A 334 43.22 -14.81 25.16
CA ILE A 334 43.00 -13.38 24.91
C ILE A 334 42.76 -12.69 26.26
N GLY A 335 43.64 -11.75 26.63
CA GLY A 335 43.59 -11.04 27.92
C GLY A 335 42.71 -9.80 27.98
N ASP A 336 42.24 -9.29 26.83
CA ASP A 336 41.24 -8.22 26.78
C ASP A 336 39.83 -8.84 26.73
N PRO A 337 38.94 -8.55 27.69
CA PRO A 337 37.63 -9.19 27.76
C PRO A 337 36.66 -8.79 26.63
N LEU A 338 36.83 -7.61 26.02
CA LEU A 338 36.02 -7.15 24.90
C LEU A 338 36.47 -7.85 23.60
N VAL A 339 37.78 -7.97 23.38
CA VAL A 339 38.32 -8.75 22.25
C VAL A 339 37.94 -10.24 22.40
N ALA A 340 37.99 -10.78 23.61
CA ALA A 340 37.63 -12.17 23.90
C ALA A 340 36.15 -12.49 23.63
N VAL A 341 35.20 -11.68 24.14
CA VAL A 341 33.75 -11.95 23.92
C VAL A 341 33.38 -11.90 22.44
N TYR A 342 34.00 -11.01 21.66
CA TYR A 342 33.77 -10.92 20.23
C TYR A 342 34.43 -12.06 19.44
N ALA A 343 35.58 -12.57 19.88
CA ALA A 343 36.15 -13.82 19.34
C ALA A 343 35.25 -15.03 19.62
N HIS A 344 34.71 -15.16 20.84
CA HIS A 344 33.69 -16.16 21.18
C HIS A 344 32.43 -16.02 20.30
N CYS A 345 31.98 -14.79 20.03
CA CYS A 345 30.84 -14.50 19.16
C CYS A 345 31.10 -14.94 17.70
N TYR A 346 32.28 -14.67 17.14
CA TYR A 346 32.65 -15.12 15.80
C TYR A 346 32.73 -16.65 15.72
N LEU A 347 33.32 -17.31 16.72
CA LEU A 347 33.36 -18.77 16.80
C LEU A 347 31.95 -19.38 16.83
N CYS A 348 31.05 -18.81 17.63
CA CYS A 348 29.65 -19.24 17.70
C CYS A 348 28.93 -19.03 16.36
N ARG A 349 29.14 -17.87 15.71
CA ARG A 349 28.55 -17.55 14.40
C ARG A 349 28.99 -18.52 13.30
N VAL A 350 30.30 -18.77 13.16
CA VAL A 350 30.81 -19.68 12.12
C VAL A 350 30.47 -21.14 12.46
N GLY A 351 30.54 -21.54 13.74
CA GLY A 351 30.13 -22.88 14.17
C GLY A 351 28.69 -23.22 13.79
N VAL A 352 27.74 -22.31 14.02
CA VAL A 352 26.32 -22.53 13.68
C VAL A 352 26.11 -22.72 12.17
N ALA A 353 26.95 -22.11 11.32
CA ALA A 353 26.91 -22.30 9.86
C ALA A 353 27.55 -23.63 9.38
N VAL A 354 28.06 -24.45 10.29
CA VAL A 354 28.85 -25.67 9.99
C VAL A 354 28.36 -26.91 10.77
N THR A 355 27.78 -26.76 11.97
CA THR A 355 27.33 -27.89 12.81
C THR A 355 25.81 -28.11 12.80
N THR A 356 25.39 -29.33 12.48
CA THR A 356 23.99 -29.77 12.52
C THR A 356 23.60 -30.34 13.89
N GLY A 357 23.26 -29.45 14.84
CA GLY A 357 22.52 -29.81 16.07
C GLY A 357 23.35 -29.92 17.35
N ASP A 358 24.65 -30.23 17.27
CA ASP A 358 25.54 -30.03 18.43
C ASP A 358 25.69 -28.53 18.73
N ARG A 359 25.53 -28.18 20.01
CA ARG A 359 25.65 -26.82 20.55
C ARG A 359 26.36 -26.80 21.91
N GLU A 360 27.03 -27.89 22.31
CA GLU A 360 27.77 -27.94 23.57
C GLU A 360 28.88 -26.88 23.60
N TYR A 361 29.59 -26.70 22.48
CA TYR A 361 30.61 -25.65 22.35
C TYR A 361 30.04 -24.24 22.59
N ILE A 362 28.80 -23.92 22.18
CA ILE A 362 28.21 -22.58 22.41
C ILE A 362 28.01 -22.33 23.91
N LYS A 363 27.60 -23.36 24.66
CA LYS A 363 27.48 -23.28 26.13
C LYS A 363 28.83 -23.08 26.79
N GLU A 364 29.87 -23.79 26.34
CA GLU A 364 31.24 -23.61 26.84
C GLU A 364 31.79 -22.22 26.54
N ASN A 365 31.51 -21.63 25.37
CA ASN A 365 31.88 -20.25 25.05
C ASN A 365 31.23 -19.23 26.02
N PHE A 366 29.96 -19.45 26.38
CA PHE A 366 29.29 -18.62 27.40
C PHE A 366 29.81 -18.87 28.82
N TYR A 367 30.10 -20.12 29.18
CA TYR A 367 30.63 -20.47 30.51
C TYR A 367 32.08 -20.00 30.72
N ASP A 368 32.89 -19.92 29.65
CA ASP A 368 34.20 -19.26 29.67
C ASP A 368 34.07 -17.76 29.95
N PHE A 369 33.11 -17.07 29.30
CA PHE A 369 32.82 -15.67 29.61
C PHE A 369 32.32 -15.47 31.05
N LEU A 370 31.45 -16.36 31.56
CA LEU A 370 31.04 -16.31 32.98
C LEU A 370 32.20 -16.58 33.96
N ALA A 371 33.25 -17.29 33.54
CA ALA A 371 34.44 -17.50 34.36
C ALA A 371 35.38 -16.27 34.35
N SER A 372 35.43 -15.52 33.25
CA SER A 372 36.22 -14.28 33.14
C SER A 372 35.47 -13.00 33.52
N TYR A 373 34.13 -13.04 33.73
CA TYR A 373 33.26 -11.88 33.93
C TYR A 373 33.78 -10.81 34.91
N ASN A 374 34.41 -11.20 36.02
CA ASN A 374 34.95 -10.25 37.00
C ASN A 374 36.13 -9.40 36.46
N GLN A 375 36.72 -9.76 35.32
CA GLN A 375 37.76 -8.95 34.63
C GLN A 375 37.21 -7.64 34.05
N LEU A 376 35.90 -7.57 33.73
CA LEU A 376 35.25 -6.36 33.21
C LEU A 376 35.32 -5.19 34.22
N PHE A 377 35.44 -5.50 35.51
CA PHE A 377 35.50 -4.52 36.60
C PHE A 377 36.93 -4.29 37.12
N SER A 378 37.94 -4.88 36.47
CA SER A 378 39.34 -4.89 36.92
C SER A 378 39.99 -3.49 36.92
N PRO A 379 41.02 -3.26 37.76
CA PRO A 379 41.71 -1.96 37.81
C PRO A 379 42.29 -1.51 36.46
N SER A 380 42.79 -2.46 35.64
CA SER A 380 43.34 -2.18 34.32
C SER A 380 42.27 -1.66 33.35
N VAL A 381 41.08 -2.27 33.34
CA VAL A 381 39.94 -1.80 32.54
C VAL A 381 39.48 -0.43 33.03
N ARG A 382 39.36 -0.21 34.35
CA ARG A 382 38.99 1.12 34.90
C ARG A 382 40.00 2.22 34.53
N ALA A 383 41.29 1.92 34.52
CA ALA A 383 42.33 2.86 34.09
C ALA A 383 42.22 3.20 32.59
N GLU A 384 41.94 2.20 31.75
CA GLU A 384 41.79 2.39 30.30
C GLU A 384 40.49 3.15 29.94
N LEU A 385 39.38 2.86 30.64
CA LEU A 385 38.14 3.63 30.53
C LEU A 385 38.34 5.09 30.95
N SER A 386 39.11 5.33 32.02
CA SER A 386 39.49 6.69 32.44
C SER A 386 40.37 7.40 31.40
N ARG A 387 41.25 6.66 30.70
CA ARG A 387 42.10 7.18 29.62
C ARG A 387 41.28 7.59 28.39
N GLN A 388 40.28 6.80 28.02
CA GLN A 388 39.39 7.07 26.88
C GLN A 388 38.15 7.91 27.25
N LYS A 389 37.97 8.30 28.53
CA LYS A 389 36.79 9.02 29.06
C LYS A 389 35.46 8.30 28.81
N VAL A 390 35.48 6.96 28.75
CA VAL A 390 34.28 6.13 28.58
C VAL A 390 33.75 5.72 29.95
N ASP A 391 32.45 5.87 30.19
CA ASP A 391 31.81 5.44 31.42
C ASP A 391 31.58 3.91 31.46
N LEU A 392 31.51 3.35 32.67
CA LEU A 392 31.36 1.91 32.87
C LEU A 392 30.02 1.39 32.31
N SER A 393 28.95 2.18 32.41
CA SER A 393 27.64 1.88 31.84
C SER A 393 27.70 1.69 30.32
N THR A 394 28.25 2.66 29.57
CA THR A 394 28.46 2.57 28.12
C THR A 394 29.33 1.37 27.77
N TYR A 395 30.46 1.18 28.46
CA TYR A 395 31.36 0.05 28.23
C TYR A 395 30.65 -1.31 28.32
N LEU A 396 29.81 -1.51 29.34
CA LEU A 396 29.06 -2.75 29.51
C LEU A 396 28.04 -2.97 28.37
N THR A 397 27.47 -1.92 27.77
CA THR A 397 26.57 -2.08 26.60
C THR A 397 27.26 -2.53 25.32
N LEU A 398 28.60 -2.44 25.23
CA LEU A 398 29.38 -2.92 24.08
C LEU A 398 29.45 -4.46 24.05
N TYR A 399 29.25 -5.13 25.18
CA TYR A 399 29.21 -6.60 25.25
C TYR A 399 27.89 -7.17 24.75
N THR A 400 26.80 -6.41 24.86
CA THR A 400 25.43 -6.87 24.57
C THR A 400 25.28 -7.52 23.19
N PRO A 401 25.78 -6.98 22.06
CA PRO A 401 25.58 -7.61 20.74
C PRO A 401 26.28 -8.97 20.60
N ALA A 402 27.45 -9.14 21.24
CA ALA A 402 28.19 -10.39 21.24
C ALA A 402 27.53 -11.44 22.15
N LEU A 403 27.17 -11.03 23.37
CA LEU A 403 26.51 -11.90 24.35
C LEU A 403 25.12 -12.33 23.89
N ASP A 404 24.32 -11.43 23.33
CA ASP A 404 22.96 -11.71 22.86
C ASP A 404 22.97 -12.71 21.69
N TRP A 405 24.05 -12.78 20.90
CA TRP A 405 24.21 -13.79 19.83
C TRP A 405 24.64 -15.15 20.39
N ILE A 406 25.65 -15.18 21.26
CA ILE A 406 26.09 -16.41 21.92
C ILE A 406 24.92 -17.04 22.70
N LEU A 407 24.20 -16.22 23.49
CA LEU A 407 23.12 -16.71 24.34
C LEU A 407 21.85 -17.06 23.55
N GLN A 408 21.55 -16.40 22.42
CA GLN A 408 20.53 -16.86 21.47
C GLN A 408 20.85 -18.28 20.96
N GLY A 409 22.12 -18.57 20.67
CA GLY A 409 22.58 -19.91 20.31
C GLY A 409 22.38 -20.96 21.42
N VAL A 410 22.60 -20.57 22.68
CA VAL A 410 22.34 -21.40 23.88
C VAL A 410 20.85 -21.60 24.16
N ALA A 411 20.03 -20.56 23.98
CA ALA A 411 18.62 -20.52 24.37
C ALA A 411 17.66 -21.05 23.29
N ALA A 412 18.04 -21.03 22.02
CA ALA A 412 17.24 -21.60 20.94
C ALA A 412 17.05 -23.13 21.17
N ASN A 413 15.79 -23.55 21.25
CA ASN A 413 15.34 -24.89 21.67
C ASN A 413 15.75 -25.32 23.10
N ALA A 414 16.14 -24.38 23.98
CA ALA A 414 16.46 -24.71 25.36
C ALA A 414 15.20 -25.04 26.20
N PRO A 415 15.26 -26.06 27.09
CA PRO A 415 14.22 -26.30 28.07
C PRO A 415 14.30 -25.27 29.20
N GLU A 416 13.16 -24.97 29.83
CA GLU A 416 13.04 -23.97 30.90
C GLU A 416 14.02 -24.17 32.07
N LYS A 417 14.40 -25.42 32.36
CA LYS A 417 15.39 -25.78 33.38
C LYS A 417 16.76 -25.13 33.16
N LEU A 418 17.19 -24.94 31.90
CA LEU A 418 18.48 -24.33 31.58
C LEU A 418 18.51 -22.84 31.97
N LEU A 419 17.39 -22.14 31.90
CA LEU A 419 17.29 -20.76 32.38
C LEU A 419 17.48 -20.68 33.90
N VAL A 420 16.93 -21.63 34.67
CA VAL A 420 17.12 -21.70 36.12
C VAL A 420 18.59 -22.00 36.46
N GLU A 421 19.22 -22.93 35.75
CA GLU A 421 20.64 -23.26 35.91
C GLU A 421 21.54 -22.05 35.62
N ILE A 422 21.34 -21.36 34.50
CA ILE A 422 22.13 -20.18 34.11
C ILE A 422 21.91 -19.03 35.10
N LEU A 423 20.67 -18.75 35.51
CA LEU A 423 20.40 -17.72 36.53
C LEU A 423 21.10 -18.03 37.86
N ALA A 424 21.13 -19.30 38.30
CA ALA A 424 21.87 -19.71 39.50
C ALA A 424 23.38 -19.49 39.35
N ARG A 425 23.98 -19.96 38.25
CA ARG A 425 25.42 -19.77 37.94
C ARG A 425 25.82 -18.29 37.86
N CYS A 426 24.96 -17.44 37.30
CA CYS A 426 25.19 -15.99 37.23
C CYS A 426 25.15 -15.35 38.63
N LYS A 427 24.15 -15.68 39.47
CA LYS A 427 24.08 -15.18 40.85
C LYS A 427 25.27 -15.59 41.71
N GLU A 428 25.76 -16.82 41.54
CA GLU A 428 26.87 -17.37 42.33
C GLU A 428 28.24 -16.75 41.99
N LYS A 429 28.45 -16.33 40.73
CA LYS A 429 29.76 -15.87 40.22
C LYS A 429 29.89 -14.36 40.03
N CYS A 430 28.78 -13.62 39.95
CA CYS A 430 28.75 -12.25 39.43
C CYS A 430 27.98 -11.30 40.37
N ASN A 431 28.71 -10.58 41.24
CA ASN A 431 28.09 -9.64 42.19
C ASN A 431 27.26 -8.54 41.48
N ASN A 432 27.75 -7.99 40.37
CA ASN A 432 27.00 -7.06 39.52
C ASN A 432 26.54 -7.79 38.25
N SER A 433 25.37 -8.42 38.31
CA SER A 433 24.85 -9.31 37.25
C SER A 433 23.98 -8.63 36.19
N ALA A 434 23.81 -7.30 36.25
CA ALA A 434 22.89 -6.55 35.40
C ALA A 434 23.05 -6.81 33.88
N LEU A 435 24.27 -6.74 33.34
CA LEU A 435 24.53 -7.05 31.92
C LEU A 435 24.06 -8.46 31.53
N LEU A 436 24.34 -9.45 32.38
CA LEU A 436 23.93 -10.84 32.16
C LEU A 436 22.41 -10.99 32.22
N LEU A 437 21.74 -10.30 33.15
CA LEU A 437 20.28 -10.29 33.25
C LEU A 437 19.62 -9.72 31.99
N ASN A 438 20.17 -8.64 31.41
CA ASN A 438 19.68 -8.08 30.15
C ASN A 438 19.74 -9.11 29.02
N THR A 439 20.92 -9.69 28.77
CA THR A 439 21.14 -10.70 27.72
C THR A 439 20.29 -11.96 27.95
N ILE A 440 20.12 -12.40 29.21
CA ILE A 440 19.25 -13.53 29.56
C ILE A 440 17.79 -13.24 29.17
N MET A 441 17.27 -12.04 29.47
CA MET A 441 15.91 -11.66 29.08
C MET A 441 15.76 -11.51 27.56
N ALA A 442 16.78 -11.00 26.87
CA ALA A 442 16.77 -10.83 25.41
C ALA A 442 16.85 -12.16 24.63
N ALA A 443 17.54 -13.18 25.17
CA ALA A 443 17.81 -14.43 24.46
C ALA A 443 16.83 -15.58 24.75
N PHE A 444 16.25 -15.66 25.96
CA PHE A 444 15.34 -16.74 26.33
C PHE A 444 13.89 -16.48 25.89
N LYS A 445 13.11 -17.55 25.69
CA LYS A 445 11.70 -17.45 25.25
C LYS A 445 10.91 -16.54 26.23
N PRO A 446 10.23 -15.48 25.76
CA PRO A 446 9.58 -14.48 26.63
C PRO A 446 8.64 -15.04 27.70
N SER A 447 7.96 -16.17 27.42
CA SER A 447 7.10 -16.85 28.38
C SER A 447 7.83 -17.34 29.63
N TYR A 448 9.09 -17.78 29.51
CA TYR A 448 9.91 -18.18 30.67
C TYR A 448 10.31 -16.99 31.55
N ILE A 449 10.45 -15.80 30.94
CA ILE A 449 10.72 -14.54 31.64
C ILE A 449 9.45 -14.01 32.31
N ALA A 450 8.33 -13.99 31.59
CA ALA A 450 7.03 -13.51 32.06
C ALA A 450 6.51 -14.30 33.28
N ALA A 451 6.68 -15.63 33.28
CA ALA A 451 6.36 -16.48 34.43
C ALA A 451 7.14 -16.13 35.71
N ARG A 452 8.28 -15.44 35.58
CA ARG A 452 9.20 -15.07 36.67
C ARG A 452 9.47 -13.57 36.76
N ALA A 453 8.60 -12.73 36.21
CA ALA A 453 8.80 -11.29 36.11
C ALA A 453 9.15 -10.62 37.46
N LEU A 454 8.49 -10.99 38.56
CA LEU A 454 8.79 -10.48 39.91
C LEU A 454 10.23 -10.79 40.36
N GLN A 455 10.76 -11.99 40.04
CA GLN A 455 12.16 -12.35 40.33
C GLN A 455 13.15 -11.54 39.48
N PHE A 456 12.81 -11.23 38.22
CA PHE A 456 13.64 -10.34 37.41
C PHE A 456 13.60 -8.88 37.89
N ILE A 457 12.47 -8.41 38.42
CA ILE A 457 12.34 -7.07 39.03
C ILE A 457 13.18 -6.99 40.31
N GLU A 458 13.07 -7.97 41.21
CA GLU A 458 13.89 -8.06 42.43
C GLU A 458 15.39 -7.97 42.11
N LEU A 459 15.85 -8.74 41.12
CA LEU A 459 17.24 -8.76 40.70
C LEU A 459 17.68 -7.47 40.00
N ALA A 460 16.84 -6.87 39.17
CA ALA A 460 17.13 -5.58 38.53
C ALA A 460 17.20 -4.44 39.56
N SER A 461 16.33 -4.46 40.59
CA SER A 461 16.31 -3.51 41.70
C SER A 461 17.49 -3.68 42.68
N ALA A 462 18.13 -4.85 42.70
CA ALA A 462 19.28 -5.16 43.55
C ALA A 462 20.65 -4.89 42.88
N CYS A 463 20.68 -4.33 41.66
CA CYS A 463 21.92 -4.01 40.93
C CYS A 463 22.35 -2.55 41.16
N ASP A 464 23.67 -2.31 41.27
CA ASP A 464 24.24 -0.98 41.53
C ASP A 464 24.00 0.03 40.39
N GLU A 465 23.74 1.30 40.74
CA GLU A 465 23.56 2.40 39.78
C GLU A 465 24.83 2.73 38.97
N GLU A 466 26.03 2.42 39.48
CA GLU A 466 27.31 2.54 38.75
C GLU A 466 27.54 1.43 37.69
N GLY A 467 26.61 0.47 37.57
CA GLY A 467 26.73 -0.71 36.72
C GLY A 467 26.18 -0.55 35.29
N PHE A 468 25.64 -1.64 34.74
CA PHE A 468 24.93 -1.61 33.46
C PHE A 468 23.58 -0.87 33.62
N PRO A 469 23.18 0.01 32.67
CA PRO A 469 22.05 0.91 32.89
C PRO A 469 20.72 0.22 33.25
N GLN A 470 20.24 0.47 34.46
CA GLN A 470 19.07 -0.22 35.02
C GLN A 470 17.78 -0.02 34.18
N TYR A 471 17.64 1.13 33.50
CA TYR A 471 16.50 1.39 32.60
C TYR A 471 16.45 0.41 31.42
N LEU A 472 17.59 -0.10 30.94
CA LEU A 472 17.63 -1.12 29.90
C LEU A 472 17.09 -2.46 30.41
N LEU A 473 17.29 -2.80 31.68
CA LEU A 473 16.71 -4.02 32.28
C LEU A 473 15.18 -3.95 32.26
N PHE A 474 14.61 -2.84 32.74
CA PHE A 474 13.16 -2.65 32.74
C PHE A 474 12.59 -2.55 31.33
N ARG A 475 13.30 -1.92 30.39
CA ARG A 475 12.91 -1.89 28.97
C ARG A 475 12.88 -3.29 28.36
N THR A 476 13.93 -4.09 28.53
CA THR A 476 14.03 -5.46 28.01
C THR A 476 12.98 -6.37 28.66
N LEU A 477 12.76 -6.28 29.97
CA LEU A 477 11.65 -6.98 30.65
C LEU A 477 10.30 -6.60 30.05
N GLY A 478 10.06 -5.30 29.80
CA GLY A 478 8.83 -4.83 29.16
C GLY A 478 8.62 -5.40 27.75
N LEU A 479 9.68 -5.60 26.98
CA LEU A 479 9.62 -6.25 25.66
C LEU A 479 9.23 -7.73 25.79
N CYS A 480 9.76 -8.46 26.79
CA CYS A 480 9.34 -9.82 27.09
C CYS A 480 7.84 -9.88 27.46
N LEU A 481 7.38 -8.96 28.31
CA LEU A 481 5.98 -8.90 28.77
C LEU A 481 5.00 -8.40 27.70
N ALA A 482 5.47 -7.69 26.66
CA ALA A 482 4.66 -7.38 25.49
C ALA A 482 4.38 -8.62 24.61
N LEU A 483 5.32 -9.58 24.60
CA LEU A 483 5.23 -10.82 23.82
C LEU A 483 4.58 -11.99 24.58
N ALA A 484 4.65 -12.00 25.92
CA ALA A 484 4.07 -13.06 26.74
C ALA A 484 3.48 -12.50 28.06
N ASP A 485 2.20 -12.82 28.31
CA ASP A 485 1.49 -12.33 29.48
C ASP A 485 1.98 -13.01 30.77
N PRO A 486 2.29 -12.24 31.84
CA PRO A 486 2.63 -12.81 33.14
C PRO A 486 1.35 -13.25 33.90
N PRO A 487 1.48 -14.05 34.98
CA PRO A 487 0.37 -14.48 35.82
C PRO A 487 -0.50 -13.31 36.29
N ALA A 488 -1.83 -13.45 36.19
CA ALA A 488 -2.77 -12.35 36.39
C ALA A 488 -2.62 -11.67 37.76
N GLU A 489 -2.45 -12.48 38.82
CA GLU A 489 -2.26 -12.05 40.20
C GLU A 489 -1.04 -11.12 40.38
N HIS A 490 0.02 -11.31 39.59
CA HIS A 490 1.26 -10.53 39.70
C HIS A 490 1.23 -9.23 38.88
N ARG A 491 0.30 -9.03 37.94
CA ARG A 491 0.34 -7.92 36.96
C ARG A 491 0.41 -6.54 37.61
N LEU A 492 -0.44 -6.28 38.59
CA LEU A 492 -0.48 -5.00 39.31
C LEU A 492 0.80 -4.74 40.11
N GLN A 493 1.36 -5.79 40.75
CA GLN A 493 2.63 -5.66 41.45
C GLN A 493 3.79 -5.39 40.48
N ILE A 494 3.86 -6.13 39.37
CA ILE A 494 4.86 -5.95 38.30
C ILE A 494 4.89 -4.50 37.82
N LEU A 495 3.72 -3.91 37.52
CA LEU A 495 3.66 -2.51 37.09
C LEU A 495 4.10 -1.55 38.21
N ASN A 496 3.60 -1.73 39.43
CA ASN A 496 3.89 -0.84 40.56
C ASN A 496 5.37 -0.86 41.00
N ASP A 497 6.01 -2.03 41.04
CA ASP A 497 7.41 -2.17 41.44
C ASP A 497 8.36 -1.61 40.36
N VAL A 498 8.07 -1.81 39.07
CA VAL A 498 8.83 -1.19 37.97
C VAL A 498 8.61 0.33 37.91
N TRP A 499 7.36 0.80 37.99
CA TRP A 499 7.08 2.23 37.85
C TRP A 499 7.61 3.05 39.03
N ARG A 500 7.74 2.46 40.22
CA ARG A 500 8.44 3.07 41.37
C ARG A 500 9.88 3.48 41.06
N VAL A 501 10.53 2.79 40.12
CA VAL A 501 11.89 3.10 39.66
C VAL A 501 11.87 3.97 38.41
N VAL A 502 11.10 3.58 37.38
CA VAL A 502 11.04 4.30 36.09
C VAL A 502 10.59 5.76 36.25
N SER A 503 9.60 6.04 37.10
CA SER A 503 9.09 7.42 37.36
C SER A 503 10.04 8.34 38.14
N ARG A 504 11.26 7.86 38.46
CA ARG A 504 12.36 8.63 39.06
C ARG A 504 13.47 8.99 38.05
N LEU A 505 13.41 8.46 36.83
CA LEU A 505 14.44 8.70 35.80
C LEU A 505 14.38 10.17 35.35
N THR A 506 15.42 10.93 35.68
CA THR A 506 15.55 12.36 35.32
C THR A 506 15.85 12.58 33.85
N ASN A 507 16.54 11.63 33.19
CA ASN A 507 16.81 11.68 31.76
C ASN A 507 15.56 11.25 30.97
N ALA A 508 14.98 12.20 30.22
CA ALA A 508 13.79 11.99 29.40
C ALA A 508 13.94 10.85 28.36
N GLY A 509 15.12 10.71 27.74
CA GLY A 509 15.40 9.64 26.78
C GLY A 509 15.39 8.25 27.43
N HIS A 510 15.99 8.11 28.61
CA HIS A 510 15.96 6.87 29.39
C HIS A 510 14.52 6.53 29.80
N TYR A 511 13.77 7.51 30.34
CA TYR A 511 12.37 7.36 30.72
C TYR A 511 11.48 6.94 29.53
N VAL A 512 11.51 7.67 28.41
CA VAL A 512 10.61 7.42 27.28
C VAL A 512 10.92 6.08 26.62
N SER A 513 12.18 5.65 26.59
CA SER A 513 12.56 4.32 26.10
C SER A 513 11.94 3.17 26.90
N CYS A 514 11.58 3.41 28.16
CA CYS A 514 10.81 2.48 28.99
C CYS A 514 9.30 2.65 28.77
N ALA A 515 8.79 3.89 28.84
CA ALA A 515 7.37 4.19 28.72
C ALA A 515 6.76 3.74 27.38
N GLU A 516 7.51 3.90 26.28
CA GLU A 516 7.17 3.46 24.92
C GLU A 516 6.95 1.93 24.83
N VAL A 517 7.62 1.15 25.68
CA VAL A 517 7.41 -0.30 25.78
C VAL A 517 6.30 -0.63 26.77
N TRP A 518 6.34 -0.05 27.96
CA TRP A 518 5.43 -0.39 29.07
C TRP A 518 3.98 0.08 28.86
N VAL A 519 3.72 1.08 27.99
CA VAL A 519 2.35 1.46 27.64
C VAL A 519 1.54 0.31 27.02
N HIS A 520 2.18 -0.57 26.24
CA HIS A 520 1.51 -1.75 25.69
C HIS A 520 1.05 -2.71 26.80
N PHE A 521 1.89 -2.91 27.83
CA PHE A 521 1.52 -3.70 29.01
C PHE A 521 0.40 -3.04 29.83
N ALA A 522 0.42 -1.71 29.97
CA ALA A 522 -0.63 -0.96 30.66
C ALA A 522 -1.99 -1.09 29.94
N VAL A 523 -2.06 -0.81 28.63
CA VAL A 523 -3.31 -0.81 27.87
C VAL A 523 -3.89 -2.24 27.70
N ARG A 524 -3.03 -3.27 27.60
CA ARG A 524 -3.46 -4.67 27.42
C ARG A 524 -4.04 -5.33 28.69
N HIS A 525 -3.80 -4.77 29.88
CA HIS A 525 -4.10 -5.46 31.15
C HIS A 525 -4.83 -4.65 32.23
N PHE A 526 -4.89 -3.32 32.09
CA PHE A 526 -5.47 -2.44 33.10
C PHE A 526 -6.64 -1.63 32.50
N SER A 527 -7.37 -0.91 33.35
CA SER A 527 -8.52 -0.12 32.89
C SER A 527 -8.07 1.21 32.26
N PRO A 528 -8.97 1.91 31.55
CA PRO A 528 -8.75 3.28 31.08
C PRO A 528 -8.22 4.25 32.15
N ARG A 529 -8.48 4.01 33.44
CA ARG A 529 -8.01 4.87 34.55
C ARG A 529 -6.52 4.74 34.81
N GLU A 530 -5.98 3.52 34.83
CA GLU A 530 -4.54 3.31 34.97
C GLU A 530 -3.80 3.80 33.72
N VAL A 531 -4.36 3.57 32.53
CA VAL A 531 -3.82 4.10 31.26
C VAL A 531 -3.76 5.63 31.29
N ASN A 532 -4.86 6.30 31.64
CA ASN A 532 -4.90 7.77 31.75
C ASN A 532 -3.87 8.31 32.77
N THR A 533 -3.66 7.60 33.88
CA THR A 533 -2.62 7.94 34.88
C THR A 533 -1.20 7.80 34.30
N PHE A 534 -0.95 6.74 33.52
CA PHE A 534 0.30 6.49 32.82
C PHE A 534 0.60 7.57 31.76
N LEU A 535 -0.41 7.98 30.97
CA LEU A 535 -0.28 9.09 30.01
C LEU A 535 0.03 10.43 30.72
N GLY A 536 -0.60 10.69 31.87
CA GLY A 536 -0.29 11.85 32.71
C GLY A 536 1.17 11.89 33.18
N ASP A 537 1.75 10.74 33.52
CA ASP A 537 3.16 10.65 33.92
C ASP A 537 4.12 10.81 32.73
N ILE A 538 3.74 10.36 31.52
CA ILE A 538 4.49 10.67 30.28
C ILE A 538 4.53 12.19 30.05
N ILE A 539 3.38 12.86 30.09
CA ILE A 539 3.30 14.32 29.93
C ILE A 539 4.20 15.03 30.96
N ARG A 540 4.18 14.58 32.23
CA ARG A 540 5.02 15.11 33.32
C ARG A 540 6.52 15.04 33.04
N HIS A 541 7.02 13.98 32.41
CA HIS A 541 8.46 13.82 32.11
C HIS A 541 8.88 14.40 30.76
N MET A 542 7.97 14.54 29.79
CA MET A 542 8.28 15.03 28.44
C MET A 542 8.17 16.55 28.29
N THR A 543 7.34 17.20 29.12
CA THR A 543 7.14 18.66 29.11
C THR A 543 8.37 19.47 29.57
N PRO A 544 9.12 19.07 30.62
CA PRO A 544 10.35 19.75 31.03
C PRO A 544 11.37 19.86 29.88
N GLU A 545 12.01 21.02 29.78
CA GLU A 545 13.02 21.36 28.74
C GLU A 545 12.55 21.12 27.29
N ARG A 546 11.25 20.93 27.07
CA ARG A 546 10.63 20.48 25.81
C ARG A 546 11.22 19.17 25.27
N ALA A 547 11.55 18.22 26.16
CA ALA A 547 12.14 16.94 25.77
C ALA A 547 11.32 16.14 24.75
N TYR A 548 10.02 16.41 24.60
CA TYR A 548 9.19 15.88 23.50
C TYR A 548 9.72 16.20 22.10
N GLU A 549 10.38 17.35 21.87
CA GLU A 549 10.85 17.76 20.53
C GLU A 549 11.91 16.80 19.94
N HIS A 550 12.64 16.10 20.81
CA HIS A 550 13.64 15.09 20.43
C HIS A 550 13.10 13.65 20.39
N HIS A 551 11.88 13.42 20.89
CA HIS A 551 11.33 12.07 21.12
C HIS A 551 9.97 11.83 20.47
N TYR A 552 9.63 12.59 19.42
CA TYR A 552 8.38 12.41 18.67
C TYR A 552 8.14 10.98 18.17
N PRO A 553 9.10 10.22 17.62
CA PRO A 553 8.85 8.85 17.16
C PRO A 553 8.40 7.91 18.29
N GLN A 554 8.97 8.07 19.49
CA GLN A 554 8.59 7.30 20.67
C GLN A 554 7.19 7.68 21.15
N LEU A 555 6.84 8.97 21.10
CA LEU A 555 5.49 9.45 21.44
C LEU A 555 4.43 9.01 20.41
N GLN A 556 4.76 8.98 19.12
CA GLN A 556 3.92 8.37 18.08
C GLN A 556 3.71 6.88 18.34
N ALA A 557 4.78 6.14 18.68
CA ALA A 557 4.68 4.72 19.05
C ALA A 557 3.80 4.51 20.29
N VAL A 558 3.87 5.40 21.30
CA VAL A 558 2.97 5.39 22.47
C VAL A 558 1.50 5.53 22.04
N VAL A 559 1.16 6.55 21.24
CA VAL A 559 -0.22 6.77 20.78
C VAL A 559 -0.73 5.59 19.94
N ASN A 560 0.09 5.10 18.99
CA ASN A 560 -0.27 3.96 18.15
C ASN A 560 -0.49 2.67 18.96
N LYS A 561 0.28 2.44 20.03
CA LYS A 561 0.09 1.31 20.96
C LYS A 561 -1.19 1.43 21.78
N VAL A 562 -1.58 2.63 22.21
CA VAL A 562 -2.89 2.87 22.83
C VAL A 562 -4.02 2.55 21.84
N LEU A 563 -3.99 3.15 20.64
CA LEU A 563 -5.01 2.96 19.60
C LEU A 563 -5.17 1.51 19.12
N THR A 564 -4.11 0.71 19.17
CA THR A 564 -4.13 -0.70 18.71
C THR A 564 -4.90 -1.63 19.66
N HIS A 565 -4.97 -1.29 20.96
CA HIS A 565 -5.58 -2.15 21.98
C HIS A 565 -6.87 -1.57 22.59
N THR A 566 -7.10 -0.26 22.46
CA THR A 566 -8.37 0.37 22.87
C THR A 566 -9.46 0.14 21.83
N GLN A 567 -10.42 -0.74 22.15
CA GLN A 567 -11.56 -1.07 21.27
C GLN A 567 -12.75 -0.10 21.39
N ASP A 568 -12.77 0.70 22.46
CA ASP A 568 -13.83 1.66 22.77
C ASP A 568 -13.25 3.09 22.76
N PHE A 569 -13.76 3.94 21.88
CA PHE A 569 -13.33 5.33 21.77
C PHE A 569 -14.05 6.27 22.77
N GLU A 570 -15.14 5.84 23.42
CA GLU A 570 -15.78 6.60 24.50
C GLU A 570 -14.85 6.68 25.71
N SER A 571 -14.37 5.54 26.20
CA SER A 571 -13.38 5.48 27.29
C SER A 571 -12.00 6.03 26.91
N LEU A 572 -11.70 6.24 25.63
CA LEU A 572 -10.48 6.93 25.16
C LEU A 572 -10.63 8.45 25.22
N PHE A 573 -11.68 9.03 24.64
CA PHE A 573 -11.85 10.48 24.60
C PHE A 573 -12.32 11.09 25.93
N THR A 574 -12.85 10.27 26.85
CA THR A 574 -13.10 10.68 28.24
C THR A 574 -11.85 10.68 29.14
N MET A 575 -10.68 10.24 28.64
CA MET A 575 -9.39 10.36 29.34
C MET A 575 -8.91 11.82 29.37
N ASP A 576 -8.85 12.43 30.55
CA ASP A 576 -8.43 13.83 30.71
C ASP A 576 -6.95 14.09 30.35
N LYS A 577 -6.14 13.03 30.17
CA LYS A 577 -4.75 13.11 29.70
C LYS A 577 -4.55 12.71 28.23
N PHE A 578 -5.53 12.15 27.54
CA PHE A 578 -5.33 11.71 26.16
C PHE A 578 -5.24 12.87 25.18
N LEU A 579 -6.17 13.84 25.21
CA LEU A 579 -6.07 15.02 24.34
C LEU A 579 -4.84 15.91 24.66
N PRO A 580 -4.49 16.20 25.93
CA PRO A 580 -3.24 16.89 26.26
C PRO A 580 -1.95 16.18 25.84
N LEU A 581 -1.96 14.85 25.65
CA LEU A 581 -0.83 14.13 25.05
C LEU A 581 -0.64 14.54 23.57
N LEU A 582 -1.72 14.82 22.85
CA LEU A 582 -1.68 15.27 21.46
C LEU A 582 -1.10 16.69 21.33
N ASP A 583 -1.17 17.49 22.38
CA ASP A 583 -0.58 18.83 22.43
C ASP A 583 0.93 18.83 22.72
N LEU A 584 1.54 17.68 23.02
CA LEU A 584 3.00 17.54 22.97
C LEU A 584 3.52 17.59 21.51
N PHE A 585 2.71 17.23 20.51
CA PHE A 585 3.12 17.29 19.10
C PHE A 585 3.05 18.73 18.57
N GLN A 586 4.06 19.53 18.89
CA GLN A 586 4.16 20.94 18.45
C GLN A 586 4.56 21.09 16.98
N LYS A 587 5.20 20.08 16.37
CA LYS A 587 5.50 20.06 14.93
C LYS A 587 4.26 19.62 14.14
N GLU A 588 3.69 20.54 13.37
CA GLU A 588 2.43 20.39 12.63
C GLU A 588 2.31 19.07 11.85
N SER A 589 3.28 18.74 10.98
CA SER A 589 3.24 17.51 10.18
C SER A 589 3.21 16.23 11.01
N ILE A 590 3.84 16.21 12.18
CA ILE A 590 3.80 15.09 13.13
C ILE A 590 2.45 15.04 13.85
N LYS A 591 1.86 16.20 14.21
CA LYS A 591 0.51 16.25 14.80
C LYS A 591 -0.55 15.76 13.82
N VAL A 592 -0.44 16.15 12.55
CA VAL A 592 -1.33 15.71 11.46
C VAL A 592 -1.20 14.21 11.22
N GLU A 593 0.01 13.64 11.21
CA GLU A 593 0.23 12.19 11.11
C GLU A 593 -0.43 11.43 12.28
N VAL A 594 -0.28 11.91 13.52
CA VAL A 594 -0.95 11.33 14.69
C VAL A 594 -2.48 11.44 14.57
N CYS A 595 -3.01 12.57 14.10
CA CYS A 595 -4.44 12.75 13.86
C CYS A 595 -4.97 11.77 12.79
N LYS A 596 -4.23 11.57 11.69
CA LYS A 596 -4.54 10.55 10.67
C LYS A 596 -4.58 9.15 11.30
N ASN A 597 -3.61 8.78 12.13
CA ASN A 597 -3.57 7.47 12.79
C ASN A 597 -4.76 7.24 13.74
N ILE A 598 -5.19 8.26 14.50
CA ILE A 598 -6.39 8.18 15.35
C ILE A 598 -7.65 7.97 14.49
N MET A 599 -7.80 8.74 13.41
CA MET A 599 -8.94 8.65 12.50
C MET A 599 -9.02 7.32 11.75
N ASP A 600 -7.88 6.80 11.32
CA ASP A 600 -7.74 5.51 10.65
C ASP A 600 -8.00 4.33 11.62
N ALA A 601 -7.53 4.43 12.87
CA ALA A 601 -7.89 3.49 13.95
C ALA A 601 -9.41 3.49 14.24
N PHE A 602 -10.02 4.66 14.42
CA PHE A 602 -11.48 4.81 14.61
C PHE A 602 -12.29 4.26 13.43
N THR A 603 -11.80 4.48 12.20
CA THR A 603 -12.46 3.96 10.99
C THR A 603 -12.35 2.43 10.90
N ARG A 604 -11.22 1.83 11.31
CA ARG A 604 -11.03 0.38 11.37
C ARG A 604 -11.85 -0.30 12.47
N SER A 605 -11.79 0.18 13.71
CA SER A 605 -12.52 -0.43 14.83
C SER A 605 -14.02 -0.46 14.56
N ASN A 606 -14.53 0.60 13.93
CA ASN A 606 -15.96 0.82 13.80
C ASN A 606 -16.54 0.25 12.49
N VAL A 607 -15.80 -0.61 11.77
CA VAL A 607 -16.36 -1.41 10.66
C VAL A 607 -17.50 -2.33 11.15
N GLN A 608 -17.49 -2.72 12.43
CA GLN A 608 -18.53 -3.59 13.03
C GLN A 608 -19.42 -2.89 14.08
N GLN A 609 -19.09 -1.66 14.52
CA GLN A 609 -19.88 -0.94 15.53
C GLN A 609 -21.01 -0.08 14.92
N GLU A 610 -22.04 0.18 15.72
CA GLU A 610 -23.15 1.10 15.42
C GLU A 610 -22.67 2.55 15.15
N PRO A 611 -23.51 3.44 14.58
CA PRO A 611 -23.17 4.86 14.50
C PRO A 611 -23.16 5.51 15.89
N THR A 612 -22.37 6.58 16.07
CA THR A 612 -22.21 7.28 17.34
C THR A 612 -23.08 8.53 17.41
N ASN A 613 -23.61 8.80 18.60
CA ASN A 613 -24.41 9.98 18.95
C ASN A 613 -23.85 10.74 20.17
N ASP A 614 -22.70 10.31 20.72
CA ASP A 614 -22.11 10.90 21.91
C ASP A 614 -21.47 12.27 21.61
N PRO A 615 -21.86 13.34 22.35
CA PRO A 615 -21.20 14.64 22.27
C PRO A 615 -19.70 14.63 22.57
N VAL A 616 -19.16 13.73 23.40
CA VAL A 616 -17.71 13.71 23.71
C VAL A 616 -16.91 13.22 22.51
N ILE A 617 -17.25 12.04 21.96
CA ILE A 617 -16.66 11.49 20.74
C ILE A 617 -16.82 12.46 19.56
N THR A 618 -18.02 13.01 19.32
CA THR A 618 -18.24 13.90 18.17
C THR A 618 -17.45 15.20 18.24
N ASN A 619 -17.34 15.83 19.42
CA ASN A 619 -16.52 17.03 19.59
C ASN A 619 -15.01 16.74 19.50
N ALA A 620 -14.53 15.64 20.09
CA ALA A 620 -13.12 15.26 20.03
C ALA A 620 -12.68 14.92 18.59
N LEU A 621 -13.51 14.17 17.85
CA LEU A 621 -13.24 13.88 16.43
C LEU A 621 -13.39 15.10 15.53
N MET A 622 -14.33 16.03 15.83
CA MET A 622 -14.42 17.31 15.12
C MET A 622 -13.13 18.14 15.30
N PHE A 623 -12.57 18.20 16.51
CA PHE A 623 -11.27 18.84 16.76
C PHE A 623 -10.13 18.18 15.98
N ILE A 624 -10.01 16.85 16.01
CA ILE A 624 -9.00 16.09 15.26
C ILE A 624 -9.15 16.30 13.75
N CYS A 625 -10.38 16.31 13.24
CA CYS A 625 -10.66 16.60 11.82
C CYS A 625 -10.29 18.03 11.43
N ARG A 626 -10.48 19.03 12.31
CA ARG A 626 -10.02 20.42 12.08
C ARG A 626 -8.49 20.49 12.01
N VAL A 627 -7.77 19.86 12.94
CA VAL A 627 -6.30 19.80 12.91
C VAL A 627 -5.76 19.18 11.60
N MET A 628 -6.43 18.16 11.05
CA MET A 628 -6.08 17.64 9.72
C MET A 628 -6.45 18.60 8.59
N HIS A 629 -7.65 19.17 8.59
CA HIS A 629 -8.12 20.11 7.56
C HIS A 629 -7.24 21.36 7.47
N ASP A 630 -6.89 21.96 8.61
CA ASP A 630 -6.21 23.26 8.65
C ASP A 630 -4.76 23.17 8.14
N SER A 631 -4.17 21.97 8.11
CA SER A 631 -2.89 21.69 7.43
C SER A 631 -2.99 21.66 5.90
N VAL A 632 -4.20 21.52 5.34
CA VAL A 632 -4.43 21.48 3.88
C VAL A 632 -4.34 22.88 3.30
N ASN A 633 -3.27 23.10 2.54
CA ASN A 633 -2.94 24.39 1.94
C ASN A 633 -2.64 24.23 0.44
N ALA A 634 -2.26 25.33 -0.22
CA ALA A 634 -2.03 25.37 -1.67
C ALA A 634 -0.89 24.47 -2.16
N LEU A 635 0.04 24.07 -1.29
CA LEU A 635 1.17 23.18 -1.59
C LEU A 635 0.89 21.70 -1.25
N THR A 636 -0.21 21.38 -0.58
CA THR A 636 -0.59 20.01 -0.22
C THR A 636 -0.89 19.20 -1.48
N VAL A 637 -0.31 18.00 -1.62
CA VAL A 637 -0.50 17.11 -2.78
C VAL A 637 -1.94 16.59 -2.81
N ASP A 638 -2.55 16.45 -3.99
CA ASP A 638 -3.97 16.11 -4.11
C ASP A 638 -4.33 14.72 -3.56
N ASP A 639 -3.38 13.77 -3.52
CA ASP A 639 -3.61 12.48 -2.85
C ASP A 639 -3.65 12.63 -1.32
N GLU A 640 -2.88 13.55 -0.72
CA GLU A 640 -3.01 13.88 0.71
C GLU A 640 -4.33 14.60 1.01
N LYS A 641 -4.74 15.55 0.14
CA LYS A 641 -6.08 16.16 0.23
C LYS A 641 -7.18 15.10 0.18
N ARG A 642 -7.03 14.11 -0.70
CA ARG A 642 -7.94 12.97 -0.86
C ARG A 642 -7.93 12.05 0.37
N GLN A 643 -6.77 11.75 0.94
CA GLN A 643 -6.63 10.95 2.16
C GLN A 643 -7.36 11.62 3.34
N ILE A 644 -7.09 12.90 3.59
CA ILE A 644 -7.71 13.69 4.67
C ILE A 644 -9.23 13.80 4.43
N GLY A 645 -9.65 14.15 3.22
CA GLY A 645 -11.07 14.22 2.86
C GLY A 645 -11.81 12.89 2.99
N ASN A 646 -11.16 11.75 2.72
CA ASN A 646 -11.72 10.41 2.94
C ASN A 646 -11.91 10.10 4.44
N LEU A 647 -10.92 10.42 5.29
CA LEU A 647 -11.01 10.21 6.74
C LEU A 647 -12.13 11.06 7.37
N ILE A 648 -12.21 12.35 7.01
CA ILE A 648 -13.27 13.26 7.47
C ILE A 648 -14.64 12.81 6.95
N SER A 649 -14.72 12.32 5.70
CA SER A 649 -15.95 11.72 5.15
C SER A 649 -16.35 10.42 5.85
N GLY A 650 -15.40 9.66 6.39
CA GLY A 650 -15.64 8.49 7.24
C GLY A 650 -16.30 8.86 8.57
N PHE A 651 -15.78 9.89 9.25
CA PHE A 651 -16.39 10.48 10.45
C PHE A 651 -17.83 10.96 10.20
N ILE A 652 -18.04 11.77 9.15
CA ILE A 652 -19.36 12.34 8.83
C ILE A 652 -20.41 11.25 8.51
N LYS A 653 -20.00 10.08 8.01
CA LYS A 653 -20.89 8.91 7.81
C LYS A 653 -21.30 8.21 9.09
N LYS A 654 -20.52 8.37 10.17
CA LYS A 654 -20.64 7.63 11.44
C LYS A 654 -21.40 8.38 12.54
N VAL A 655 -21.61 9.68 12.41
CA VAL A 655 -22.43 10.47 13.35
C VAL A 655 -23.91 10.37 12.98
N ASP A 656 -24.73 9.81 13.87
CA ASP A 656 -26.18 9.64 13.66
C ASP A 656 -26.97 9.90 14.94
N TYR A 657 -27.70 11.02 14.98
CA TYR A 657 -28.65 11.38 16.04
C TYR A 657 -30.04 10.71 15.86
N GLY A 658 -30.17 9.82 14.88
CA GLY A 658 -31.28 8.87 14.70
C GLY A 658 -32.59 9.52 14.28
N ARG A 659 -33.34 10.05 15.26
CA ARG A 659 -34.62 10.74 15.03
C ARG A 659 -34.57 12.24 15.30
N ASP A 660 -33.49 12.76 15.89
CA ASP A 660 -33.30 14.21 15.96
C ASP A 660 -32.70 14.73 14.65
N PHE A 661 -33.59 14.92 13.68
CA PHE A 661 -33.24 15.43 12.36
C PHE A 661 -32.75 16.87 12.40
N GLU A 662 -33.17 17.68 13.38
CA GLU A 662 -32.73 19.08 13.53
C GLU A 662 -31.30 19.13 14.08
N GLN A 663 -30.95 18.29 15.08
CA GLN A 663 -29.58 18.12 15.56
C GLN A 663 -28.66 17.55 14.46
N GLN A 664 -29.11 16.55 13.69
CA GLN A 664 -28.33 15.99 12.58
C GLN A 664 -28.03 17.03 11.50
N LEU A 665 -29.01 17.88 11.13
CA LEU A 665 -28.78 18.95 10.17
C LEU A 665 -27.85 20.03 10.73
N SER A 666 -27.95 20.35 12.02
CA SER A 666 -27.05 21.29 12.69
C SER A 666 -25.59 20.80 12.67
N PHE A 667 -25.35 19.52 12.93
CA PHE A 667 -24.02 18.90 12.81
C PHE A 667 -23.46 19.00 11.38
N TYR A 668 -24.26 18.77 10.35
CA TYR A 668 -23.81 18.94 8.96
C TYR A 668 -23.50 20.41 8.62
N VAL A 669 -24.25 21.38 9.18
CA VAL A 669 -23.95 22.81 9.04
C VAL A 669 -22.62 23.18 9.71
N GLU A 670 -22.36 22.67 10.93
CA GLU A 670 -21.07 22.86 11.60
C GLU A 670 -19.93 22.23 10.79
N ALA A 671 -20.06 20.96 10.37
CA ALA A 671 -19.08 20.26 9.56
C ALA A 671 -18.75 21.01 8.26
N ARG A 672 -19.75 21.58 7.58
CA ARG A 672 -19.52 22.44 6.41
C ARG A 672 -18.70 23.68 6.76
N SER A 673 -19.03 24.36 7.86
CA SER A 673 -18.29 25.55 8.29
C SER A 673 -16.85 25.24 8.72
N ALA A 674 -16.59 24.02 9.18
CA ALA A 674 -15.29 23.55 9.63
C ALA A 674 -14.36 23.07 8.49
N PHE A 675 -14.91 22.63 7.35
CA PHE A 675 -14.13 21.97 6.29
C PHE A 675 -14.27 22.63 4.89
N PRO A 676 -14.13 23.96 4.74
CA PRO A 676 -14.41 24.68 3.50
C PRO A 676 -13.54 24.28 2.29
N ASN A 677 -12.35 23.71 2.50
CA ASN A 677 -11.36 23.50 1.43
C ASN A 677 -11.40 22.08 0.80
N LEU A 678 -12.39 21.24 1.12
CA LEU A 678 -12.43 19.83 0.75
C LEU A 678 -13.67 19.45 -0.08
N ASP A 679 -13.55 19.49 -1.42
CA ASP A 679 -14.56 19.07 -2.41
C ASP A 679 -15.25 17.73 -2.04
N SER A 680 -14.47 16.73 -1.59
CA SER A 680 -14.99 15.40 -1.22
C SER A 680 -15.85 15.41 0.05
N VAL A 681 -15.50 16.25 1.03
CA VAL A 681 -16.27 16.45 2.26
C VAL A 681 -17.57 17.20 1.96
N HIS A 682 -17.52 18.24 1.13
CA HIS A 682 -18.72 18.93 0.63
C HIS A 682 -19.66 17.98 -0.14
N ALA A 683 -19.12 17.17 -1.05
CA ALA A 683 -19.91 16.17 -1.77
C ALA A 683 -20.56 15.15 -0.83
N GLN A 684 -19.81 14.68 0.17
CA GLN A 684 -20.33 13.75 1.18
C GLN A 684 -21.44 14.39 2.04
N LEU A 685 -21.29 15.65 2.43
CA LEU A 685 -22.30 16.38 3.21
C LEU A 685 -23.61 16.55 2.42
N VAL A 686 -23.56 16.88 1.13
CA VAL A 686 -24.74 16.96 0.25
C VAL A 686 -25.43 15.60 0.15
N GLN A 687 -24.68 14.51 -0.09
CA GLN A 687 -25.24 13.15 -0.10
C GLN A 687 -25.89 12.77 1.24
N SER A 688 -25.27 13.14 2.36
CA SER A 688 -25.77 12.86 3.71
C SER A 688 -27.04 13.64 4.07
N VAL A 689 -27.19 14.89 3.60
CA VAL A 689 -28.42 15.69 3.76
C VAL A 689 -29.54 15.23 2.81
N ASN A 690 -29.19 14.79 1.60
CA ASN A 690 -30.13 14.11 0.71
C ASN A 690 -30.63 12.79 1.33
N ARG A 691 -29.75 11.99 1.95
CA ARG A 691 -30.13 10.80 2.74
C ARG A 691 -31.06 11.14 3.90
N LEU A 692 -30.77 12.21 4.65
CA LEU A 692 -31.61 12.69 5.77
C LEU A 692 -33.02 13.12 5.31
N SER A 693 -33.11 13.71 4.11
CA SER A 693 -34.38 14.08 3.47
C SER A 693 -35.20 12.84 3.07
N VAL A 694 -34.56 11.84 2.48
CA VAL A 694 -35.21 10.55 2.13
C VAL A 694 -35.63 9.77 3.38
N GLU A 695 -34.83 9.80 4.46
CA GLU A 695 -35.20 9.18 5.73
C GLU A 695 -36.41 9.88 6.37
N THR A 696 -36.44 11.22 6.34
CA THR A 696 -37.61 12.00 6.76
C THR A 696 -38.86 11.56 5.97
N ARG A 697 -38.76 11.42 4.64
CA ARG A 697 -39.83 10.88 3.78
C ARG A 697 -40.28 9.48 4.21
N ARG A 698 -39.32 8.59 4.54
CA ARG A 698 -39.55 7.20 4.95
C ARG A 698 -40.37 7.13 6.24
N ILE A 699 -40.02 7.91 7.27
CA ILE A 699 -40.76 7.96 8.53
C ILE A 699 -42.18 8.52 8.33
N VAL A 700 -42.34 9.62 7.58
CA VAL A 700 -43.69 10.22 7.35
C VAL A 700 -44.51 9.54 6.25
N LYS A 701 -43.97 8.50 5.58
CA LYS A 701 -44.58 7.84 4.41
C LYS A 701 -45.05 8.84 3.34
N GLY A 702 -44.21 9.85 3.07
CA GLY A 702 -44.50 10.95 2.13
C GLY A 702 -45.72 11.82 2.50
N HIS A 703 -46.14 11.88 3.77
CA HIS A 703 -47.18 12.80 4.26
C HIS A 703 -46.55 13.87 5.15
N HIS A 704 -45.99 14.91 4.54
CA HIS A 704 -45.23 15.92 5.28
C HIS A 704 -46.14 16.89 6.03
N THR A 705 -45.99 16.95 7.36
CA THR A 705 -46.53 18.03 8.20
C THR A 705 -45.89 19.38 7.85
N ARG A 706 -46.49 20.51 8.29
CA ARG A 706 -45.90 21.86 8.11
C ARG A 706 -44.46 21.96 8.62
N LYS A 707 -44.12 21.29 9.73
CA LYS A 707 -42.75 21.23 10.27
C LYS A 707 -41.82 20.43 9.34
N THR A 708 -42.15 19.16 9.08
CA THR A 708 -41.30 18.27 8.25
C THR A 708 -41.16 18.75 6.80
N ALA A 709 -42.16 19.46 6.26
CA ALA A 709 -42.06 20.10 4.95
C ALA A 709 -41.14 21.32 4.96
N ALA A 710 -41.09 22.09 6.05
CA ALA A 710 -40.11 23.17 6.21
C ALA A 710 -38.70 22.61 6.40
N PHE A 711 -38.55 21.53 7.18
CA PHE A 711 -37.28 20.83 7.38
C PHE A 711 -36.68 20.32 6.07
N VAL A 712 -37.44 19.57 5.25
CA VAL A 712 -36.89 19.05 3.98
C VAL A 712 -36.59 20.19 2.97
N ARG A 713 -37.36 21.29 2.99
CA ARG A 713 -36.98 22.50 2.22
C ARG A 713 -35.68 23.13 2.72
N ALA A 714 -35.40 23.09 4.02
CA ALA A 714 -34.11 23.54 4.58
C ALA A 714 -32.97 22.60 4.16
N CYS A 715 -33.19 21.28 4.12
CA CYS A 715 -32.23 20.31 3.58
C CYS A 715 -31.94 20.55 2.09
N ALA A 716 -32.98 20.73 1.26
CA ALA A 716 -32.81 21.02 -0.16
C ALA A 716 -32.11 22.37 -0.41
N ALA A 717 -32.43 23.40 0.39
CA ALA A 717 -31.74 24.69 0.36
C ALA A 717 -30.26 24.54 0.76
N TYR A 718 -29.95 23.78 1.82
CA TYR A 718 -28.58 23.45 2.23
C TYR A 718 -27.79 22.79 1.10
N CYS A 719 -28.37 21.78 0.42
CA CYS A 719 -27.73 21.15 -0.74
C CYS A 719 -27.46 22.19 -1.83
N TYR A 720 -28.48 22.97 -2.22
CA TYR A 720 -28.38 24.01 -3.25
C TYR A 720 -27.29 25.05 -2.96
N ILE A 721 -27.13 25.50 -1.70
CA ILE A 721 -26.06 26.45 -1.33
C ILE A 721 -24.70 25.80 -1.04
N THR A 722 -24.60 24.47 -1.00
CA THR A 722 -23.34 23.74 -0.74
C THR A 722 -22.68 23.27 -2.04
N ILE A 723 -23.46 22.87 -3.03
CA ILE A 723 -22.94 22.41 -4.34
C ILE A 723 -22.04 23.46 -5.04
N PRO A 724 -22.33 24.78 -5.02
CA PRO A 724 -21.41 25.81 -5.54
C PRO A 724 -20.02 25.84 -4.89
N SER A 725 -19.85 25.26 -3.69
CA SER A 725 -18.57 25.19 -2.97
C SER A 725 -17.72 23.96 -3.37
N ILE A 726 -18.07 23.28 -4.47
CA ILE A 726 -17.35 22.15 -5.04
C ILE A 726 -16.74 22.59 -6.37
N THR A 727 -15.42 22.44 -6.51
CA THR A 727 -14.65 22.84 -7.70
C THR A 727 -15.08 22.01 -8.92
N SER A 728 -15.16 20.69 -8.75
CA SER A 728 -15.51 19.72 -9.80
C SER A 728 -16.87 19.98 -10.46
N VAL A 729 -16.87 20.41 -11.73
CA VAL A 729 -18.08 20.58 -12.57
C VAL A 729 -18.87 19.26 -12.66
N LEU A 730 -18.16 18.14 -12.83
CA LEU A 730 -18.72 16.79 -12.92
C LEU A 730 -19.59 16.48 -11.68
N THR A 731 -18.99 16.65 -10.50
CA THR A 731 -19.62 16.37 -9.21
C THR A 731 -20.73 17.38 -8.89
N ARG A 732 -20.57 18.65 -9.30
CA ARG A 732 -21.65 19.64 -9.21
C ARG A 732 -22.89 19.24 -10.02
N LEU A 733 -22.71 18.74 -11.25
CA LEU A 733 -23.82 18.24 -12.09
C LEU A 733 -24.56 17.06 -11.47
N GLU A 734 -23.83 16.04 -11.00
CA GLU A 734 -24.40 14.87 -10.30
C GLU A 734 -25.22 15.27 -9.08
N LEU A 735 -24.64 16.12 -8.22
CA LEU A 735 -25.25 16.52 -6.97
C LEU A 735 -26.47 17.43 -7.16
N TYR A 736 -26.49 18.29 -8.19
CA TYR A 736 -27.70 19.07 -8.51
C TYR A 736 -28.84 18.18 -8.99
N LEU A 737 -28.56 17.21 -9.88
CA LEU A 737 -29.56 16.27 -10.39
C LEU A 737 -30.14 15.42 -9.25
N LEU A 738 -29.28 14.81 -8.44
CA LEU A 738 -29.67 14.01 -7.28
C LEU A 738 -30.44 14.83 -6.22
N SER A 739 -30.03 16.07 -5.95
CA SER A 739 -30.74 16.94 -5.00
C SER A 739 -32.10 17.39 -5.53
N GLY A 740 -32.21 17.64 -6.85
CA GLY A 740 -33.49 17.92 -7.51
C GLY A 740 -34.46 16.73 -7.45
N GLU A 741 -33.96 15.51 -7.68
CA GLU A 741 -34.73 14.27 -7.55
C GLU A 741 -35.21 14.02 -6.10
N VAL A 742 -34.32 14.23 -5.12
CA VAL A 742 -34.70 14.11 -3.70
C VAL A 742 -35.68 15.21 -3.28
N ALA A 743 -35.57 16.43 -3.79
CA ALA A 743 -36.56 17.48 -3.58
C ALA A 743 -37.92 17.12 -4.22
N LEU A 744 -37.93 16.58 -5.44
CA LEU A 744 -39.12 16.14 -6.17
C LEU A 744 -39.84 15.00 -5.44
N LEU A 745 -39.11 13.98 -4.99
CA LEU A 745 -39.60 12.89 -4.13
C LEU A 745 -40.27 13.40 -2.84
N ASN A 746 -39.85 14.57 -2.33
CA ASN A 746 -40.37 15.22 -1.13
C ASN A 746 -41.36 16.37 -1.41
N GLN A 747 -41.96 16.41 -2.61
CA GLN A 747 -42.95 17.43 -3.01
C GLN A 747 -42.43 18.89 -2.96
N CYS A 748 -41.11 19.09 -2.95
CA CYS A 748 -40.47 20.40 -2.86
C CYS A 748 -40.21 20.97 -4.26
N LEU A 749 -41.27 21.13 -5.05
CA LEU A 749 -41.21 21.40 -6.49
C LEU A 749 -40.35 22.62 -6.86
N GLY A 750 -40.49 23.75 -6.14
CA GLY A 750 -39.70 24.96 -6.39
C GLY A 750 -38.20 24.80 -6.07
N GLN A 751 -37.85 23.91 -5.14
CA GLN A 751 -36.44 23.57 -4.87
C GLN A 751 -35.89 22.61 -5.94
N ALA A 752 -36.70 21.68 -6.45
CA ALA A 752 -36.34 20.80 -7.54
C ALA A 752 -36.09 21.60 -8.84
N ASP A 753 -37.02 22.48 -9.21
CA ASP A 753 -36.91 23.40 -10.35
C ASP A 753 -35.63 24.27 -10.28
N ALA A 754 -35.31 24.81 -9.10
CA ALA A 754 -34.06 25.55 -8.89
C ALA A 754 -32.81 24.69 -9.10
N CYS A 755 -32.79 23.45 -8.58
CA CYS A 755 -31.68 22.52 -8.79
C CYS A 755 -31.52 22.13 -10.27
N PHE A 756 -32.61 21.87 -10.98
CA PHE A 756 -32.58 21.55 -12.42
C PHE A 756 -32.15 22.75 -13.27
N LYS A 757 -32.56 23.98 -12.91
CA LYS A 757 -32.07 25.22 -13.55
C LYS A 757 -30.58 25.47 -13.32
N ALA A 758 -30.08 25.20 -12.10
CA ALA A 758 -28.64 25.26 -11.82
C ALA A 758 -27.87 24.21 -12.64
N ALA A 759 -28.34 22.97 -12.69
CA ALA A 759 -27.76 21.92 -13.54
C ALA A 759 -27.73 22.31 -15.03
N LEU A 760 -28.83 22.88 -15.57
CA LEU A 760 -28.90 23.37 -16.94
C LEU A 760 -27.88 24.48 -17.23
N SER A 761 -27.72 25.44 -16.32
CA SER A 761 -26.73 26.51 -16.46
C SER A 761 -25.27 26.02 -16.41
N LEU A 762 -25.05 24.83 -15.83
CA LEU A 762 -23.73 24.25 -15.59
C LEU A 762 -23.24 23.34 -16.73
N VAL A 763 -24.14 22.77 -17.55
CA VAL A 763 -23.77 21.92 -18.71
C VAL A 763 -22.77 22.61 -19.67
N PRO A 764 -22.87 23.92 -19.99
CA PRO A 764 -21.86 24.64 -20.77
C PRO A 764 -20.45 24.73 -20.14
N GLU A 765 -20.31 24.60 -18.81
CA GLU A 765 -19.01 24.64 -18.12
C GLU A 765 -18.25 23.30 -18.20
N MET A 766 -18.85 22.25 -18.78
CA MET A 766 -18.26 20.91 -18.78
C MET A 766 -16.92 20.88 -19.53
N PRO A 767 -15.80 20.51 -18.88
CA PRO A 767 -14.50 20.41 -19.55
C PRO A 767 -14.54 19.31 -20.62
N ARG A 768 -13.94 19.56 -21.79
CA ARG A 768 -13.91 18.62 -22.92
C ARG A 768 -13.16 17.32 -22.62
N THR A 769 -12.17 17.37 -21.73
CA THR A 769 -11.40 16.22 -21.29
C THR A 769 -11.45 16.08 -19.79
N ILE A 770 -11.68 14.85 -19.33
CA ILE A 770 -11.61 14.44 -17.92
C ILE A 770 -10.43 13.48 -17.74
N GLU A 771 -9.75 13.55 -16.60
CA GLU A 771 -8.65 12.65 -16.29
C GLU A 771 -9.18 11.37 -15.63
N VAL A 772 -8.87 10.22 -16.23
CA VAL A 772 -9.33 8.90 -15.78
C VAL A 772 -8.18 7.91 -15.88
N ASP A 773 -7.72 7.42 -14.73
CA ASP A 773 -6.54 6.55 -14.57
C ASP A 773 -5.23 7.21 -15.06
N GLY A 774 -5.02 8.49 -14.72
CA GLY A 774 -3.85 9.27 -15.14
C GLY A 774 -3.79 9.58 -16.64
N LYS A 775 -4.92 9.48 -17.34
CA LYS A 775 -5.03 9.68 -18.79
C LYS A 775 -6.21 10.59 -19.14
N PRO A 776 -6.02 11.63 -19.96
CA PRO A 776 -7.13 12.44 -20.44
C PRO A 776 -8.00 11.63 -21.40
N ARG A 777 -9.31 11.58 -21.11
CA ARG A 777 -10.35 11.00 -21.97
C ARG A 777 -11.38 12.08 -22.31
N SER A 778 -12.08 11.96 -23.43
CA SER A 778 -13.22 12.83 -23.75
C SER A 778 -14.29 12.72 -22.65
N SER A 779 -14.90 13.86 -22.31
CA SER A 779 -16.03 13.91 -21.37
C SER A 779 -17.39 13.61 -22.03
N GLU A 780 -17.46 13.60 -23.36
CA GLU A 780 -18.74 13.40 -24.07
C GLU A 780 -19.47 12.10 -23.71
N PRO A 781 -18.82 10.92 -23.53
CA PRO A 781 -19.53 9.70 -23.13
C PRO A 781 -20.21 9.81 -21.76
N TYR A 782 -19.56 10.50 -20.82
CA TYR A 782 -20.14 10.81 -19.51
C TYR A 782 -21.30 11.80 -19.66
N LEU A 783 -21.12 12.88 -20.43
CA LEU A 783 -22.15 13.88 -20.66
C LEU A 783 -23.40 13.28 -21.30
N ILE A 784 -23.26 12.36 -22.27
CA ILE A 784 -24.38 11.61 -22.84
C ILE A 784 -25.11 10.83 -21.73
N SER A 785 -24.39 10.08 -20.89
CA SER A 785 -25.00 9.30 -19.80
C SER A 785 -25.75 10.18 -18.79
N TYR A 786 -25.15 11.30 -18.38
CA TYR A 786 -25.76 12.29 -17.49
C TYR A 786 -27.02 12.91 -18.12
N LEU A 787 -26.96 13.28 -19.40
CA LEU A 787 -28.11 13.85 -20.12
C LEU A 787 -29.23 12.83 -20.34
N CYS A 788 -28.93 11.54 -20.50
CA CYS A 788 -29.95 10.49 -20.58
C CYS A 788 -30.64 10.28 -19.23
N HIS A 789 -29.91 10.31 -18.11
CA HIS A 789 -30.49 10.33 -16.77
C HIS A 789 -31.38 11.57 -16.59
N PHE A 790 -30.85 12.77 -16.87
CA PHE A 790 -31.60 14.02 -16.69
C PHE A 790 -32.86 14.08 -17.57
N LEU A 791 -32.81 13.63 -18.83
CA LEU A 791 -33.98 13.49 -19.70
C LEU A 791 -35.02 12.52 -19.14
N SER A 792 -34.58 11.43 -18.51
CA SER A 792 -35.47 10.53 -17.77
C SER A 792 -36.18 11.32 -16.67
N THR A 793 -35.43 11.96 -15.78
CA THR A 793 -35.99 12.74 -14.66
C THR A 793 -36.95 13.85 -15.13
N LEU A 794 -36.64 14.56 -16.22
CA LEU A 794 -37.49 15.60 -16.80
C LEU A 794 -38.86 15.10 -17.30
N LEU A 795 -39.04 13.80 -17.61
CA LEU A 795 -40.34 13.23 -18.00
C LEU A 795 -41.37 13.31 -16.86
N VAL A 796 -40.93 13.20 -15.60
CA VAL A 796 -41.79 13.20 -14.41
C VAL A 796 -41.74 14.50 -13.60
N VAL A 797 -41.11 15.56 -14.14
CA VAL A 797 -41.19 16.91 -13.58
C VAL A 797 -42.49 17.57 -14.07
N PRO A 798 -43.36 18.09 -13.18
CA PRO A 798 -44.52 18.87 -13.59
C PRO A 798 -44.10 20.21 -14.22
N ASP A 799 -44.70 20.56 -15.36
CA ASP A 799 -44.55 21.89 -15.95
C ASP A 799 -45.15 22.99 -15.04
N SER A 800 -44.48 24.14 -14.99
CA SER A 800 -45.02 25.31 -14.30
C SER A 800 -46.11 26.00 -15.15
N PRO A 801 -47.32 26.26 -14.61
CA PRO A 801 -48.39 26.96 -15.33
C PRO A 801 -48.01 28.34 -15.89
N GLU A 802 -47.00 28.99 -15.31
CA GLU A 802 -46.52 30.32 -15.69
C GLU A 802 -45.47 30.28 -16.81
N GLN A 803 -44.71 29.19 -16.91
CA GLN A 803 -43.52 29.08 -17.78
C GLN A 803 -43.80 28.26 -19.05
N GLY A 804 -44.94 27.58 -19.10
CA GLY A 804 -45.46 26.89 -20.28
C GLY A 804 -44.92 25.48 -20.47
N VAL A 805 -45.51 24.80 -21.46
CA VAL A 805 -45.27 23.38 -21.77
C VAL A 805 -43.79 23.08 -22.04
N LEU A 806 -43.30 22.00 -21.44
CA LEU A 806 -41.96 21.41 -21.54
C LEU A 806 -40.83 22.43 -21.33
N TYR A 807 -40.99 23.36 -20.39
CA TYR A 807 -40.07 24.48 -20.19
C TYR A 807 -38.61 24.04 -19.95
N LEU A 808 -38.38 23.10 -19.02
CA LEU A 808 -37.03 22.63 -18.70
C LEU A 808 -36.39 21.86 -19.88
N THR A 809 -37.18 21.06 -20.61
CA THR A 809 -36.73 20.36 -21.83
C THR A 809 -36.35 21.35 -22.93
N ARG A 810 -37.08 22.47 -23.07
CA ARG A 810 -36.76 23.56 -24.00
C ARG A 810 -35.48 24.29 -23.58
N GLY A 811 -35.32 24.56 -22.29
CA GLY A 811 -34.08 25.07 -21.71
C GLY A 811 -32.88 24.16 -22.02
N LEU A 812 -33.05 22.85 -21.88
CA LEU A 812 -32.02 21.86 -22.20
C LEU A 812 -31.66 21.88 -23.69
N LEU A 813 -32.64 21.87 -24.60
CA LEU A 813 -32.36 21.91 -26.04
C LEU A 813 -31.63 23.20 -26.45
N ASN A 814 -32.00 24.35 -25.88
CA ASN A 814 -31.32 25.63 -26.10
C ASN A 814 -29.85 25.57 -25.63
N VAL A 815 -29.60 25.01 -24.44
CA VAL A 815 -28.23 24.79 -23.92
C VAL A 815 -27.42 23.87 -24.83
N LEU A 816 -28.00 22.75 -25.30
CA LEU A 816 -27.33 21.78 -26.17
C LEU A 816 -27.10 22.29 -27.61
N GLN A 817 -27.85 23.31 -28.05
CA GLN A 817 -27.63 24.01 -29.32
C GLN A 817 -26.42 24.97 -29.26
N HIS A 818 -26.17 25.58 -28.09
CA HIS A 818 -25.01 26.46 -27.87
C HIS A 818 -23.76 25.74 -27.34
N TYR A 819 -23.87 24.47 -26.94
CA TYR A 819 -22.75 23.67 -26.46
C TYR A 819 -21.73 23.35 -27.58
N ALA A 820 -20.44 23.46 -27.26
CA ALA A 820 -19.33 23.32 -28.21
C ALA A 820 -18.78 21.88 -28.30
N TRP A 821 -19.60 20.99 -28.89
CA TRP A 821 -19.32 19.58 -29.19
C TRP A 821 -18.02 19.33 -29.97
N GLU A 822 -17.47 18.11 -29.87
CA GLU A 822 -16.29 17.71 -30.65
C GLU A 822 -16.61 17.59 -32.16
N PRO A 823 -15.77 18.17 -33.05
CA PRO A 823 -16.10 18.33 -34.49
C PRO A 823 -16.14 17.03 -35.32
N ASN A 824 -15.83 15.89 -34.70
CA ASN A 824 -15.92 14.56 -35.32
C ASN A 824 -16.86 13.61 -34.56
N SER A 825 -17.60 14.11 -33.57
CA SER A 825 -18.46 13.28 -32.72
C SER A 825 -19.90 13.17 -33.24
N ASN A 826 -20.57 12.07 -32.88
CA ASN A 826 -22.01 11.92 -33.03
C ASN A 826 -22.77 12.25 -31.74
N ALA A 827 -22.09 12.64 -30.65
CA ALA A 827 -22.69 12.83 -29.32
C ALA A 827 -23.95 13.71 -29.32
N ARG A 828 -23.91 14.88 -30.00
CA ARG A 828 -25.06 15.77 -30.17
C ARG A 828 -26.29 15.05 -30.74
N CYS A 829 -26.09 14.24 -31.79
CA CYS A 829 -27.17 13.48 -32.43
C CYS A 829 -27.65 12.30 -31.57
N VAL A 830 -26.75 11.63 -30.83
CA VAL A 830 -27.13 10.57 -29.87
C VAL A 830 -28.02 11.16 -28.78
N VAL A 831 -27.67 12.32 -28.22
CA VAL A 831 -28.54 13.03 -27.26
C VAL A 831 -29.87 13.41 -27.90
N TYR A 832 -29.91 13.97 -29.11
CA TYR A 832 -31.18 14.30 -29.78
C TYR A 832 -32.05 13.06 -30.08
N LEU A 833 -31.47 11.89 -30.37
CA LEU A 833 -32.21 10.63 -30.47
C LEU A 833 -32.84 10.22 -29.12
N HIS A 834 -32.14 10.46 -28.00
CA HIS A 834 -32.69 10.23 -26.66
C HIS A 834 -33.72 11.29 -26.24
N VAL A 835 -33.64 12.54 -26.74
CA VAL A 835 -34.74 13.51 -26.59
C VAL A 835 -35.98 13.04 -27.36
N LEU A 836 -35.82 12.49 -28.57
CA LEU A 836 -36.94 11.87 -29.31
C LEU A 836 -37.52 10.65 -28.59
N ASP A 837 -36.67 9.81 -27.96
CA ASP A 837 -37.12 8.72 -27.08
C ASP A 837 -38.01 9.27 -25.94
N MET A 838 -37.56 10.32 -25.25
CA MET A 838 -38.28 10.95 -24.13
C MET A 838 -39.58 11.63 -24.59
N LEU A 839 -39.55 12.45 -25.65
CA LEU A 839 -40.73 13.13 -26.20
C LEU A 839 -41.82 12.13 -26.65
N SER A 840 -41.44 10.97 -27.16
CA SER A 840 -42.39 9.90 -27.50
C SER A 840 -43.01 9.18 -26.28
N ALA A 841 -42.35 9.25 -25.11
CA ALA A 841 -42.95 8.84 -23.84
C ALA A 841 -43.85 9.95 -23.29
N ALA A 842 -43.42 11.21 -23.40
CA ALA A 842 -44.20 12.39 -23.00
C ALA A 842 -45.53 12.51 -23.77
N ALA A 843 -45.63 11.96 -24.98
CA ALA A 843 -46.86 11.94 -25.78
C ALA A 843 -47.90 10.87 -25.35
N GLN A 844 -47.55 9.94 -24.46
CA GLN A 844 -48.43 8.84 -24.04
C GLN A 844 -49.47 9.29 -23.02
N GLU A 845 -50.69 8.73 -23.09
CA GLU A 845 -51.79 9.02 -22.14
C GLU A 845 -51.42 8.72 -20.67
N ARG A 846 -50.41 7.87 -20.47
CA ARG A 846 -49.83 7.56 -19.17
C ARG A 846 -48.33 7.24 -19.32
N TYR A 847 -47.50 7.80 -18.46
CA TYR A 847 -46.05 7.62 -18.50
C TYR A 847 -45.59 6.25 -17.95
N PRO A 848 -44.40 5.76 -18.37
CA PRO A 848 -43.92 4.42 -17.97
C PRO A 848 -43.63 4.27 -16.47
N TYR A 849 -43.44 5.37 -15.75
CA TYR A 849 -43.25 5.42 -14.30
C TYR A 849 -43.66 6.80 -13.75
N HIS A 850 -43.88 6.87 -12.44
CA HIS A 850 -44.38 8.04 -11.73
C HIS A 850 -43.68 8.22 -10.38
N ILE A 851 -43.67 9.45 -9.87
CA ILE A 851 -43.26 9.75 -8.49
C ILE A 851 -44.52 9.81 -7.60
N GLU A 852 -44.50 9.06 -6.49
CA GLU A 852 -45.61 8.99 -5.53
C GLU A 852 -45.93 10.39 -4.95
N LYS A 853 -47.13 10.90 -5.28
CA LYS A 853 -47.67 12.23 -4.93
C LYS A 853 -47.01 13.41 -5.67
N VAL A 854 -46.57 13.19 -6.91
CA VAL A 854 -46.24 14.27 -7.85
C VAL A 854 -47.01 14.03 -9.15
N ASP A 855 -47.96 14.93 -9.45
CA ASP A 855 -48.78 14.85 -10.66
C ASP A 855 -47.92 15.20 -11.88
N SER A 856 -47.53 14.17 -12.64
CA SER A 856 -46.66 14.31 -13.81
C SER A 856 -47.43 14.87 -15.02
N ASN A 857 -46.72 15.25 -16.09
CA ASN A 857 -47.33 15.91 -17.25
C ASN A 857 -48.40 15.07 -17.99
N ASP A 858 -48.43 13.75 -17.84
CA ASP A 858 -49.55 12.91 -18.29
C ASP A 858 -50.84 13.15 -17.49
N THR A 859 -50.72 13.38 -16.19
CA THR A 859 -51.83 13.70 -15.28
C THR A 859 -52.30 15.14 -15.48
N LEU A 860 -51.40 16.06 -15.85
CA LEU A 860 -51.70 17.47 -16.11
C LEU A 860 -52.29 17.72 -17.51
N TYR A 861 -51.88 16.95 -18.53
CA TYR A 861 -52.26 17.20 -19.93
C TYR A 861 -52.97 16.04 -20.65
N GLY A 862 -52.86 14.78 -20.19
CA GLY A 862 -53.66 13.65 -20.70
C GLY A 862 -53.64 13.46 -22.22
N SER A 863 -52.50 13.73 -22.88
CA SER A 863 -52.36 13.77 -24.34
C SER A 863 -53.27 14.78 -25.07
N ASP A 864 -53.58 15.94 -24.47
CA ASP A 864 -54.29 17.06 -25.11
C ASP A 864 -53.67 17.38 -26.51
N PRO A 865 -54.48 17.50 -27.58
CA PRO A 865 -53.99 17.77 -28.94
C PRO A 865 -53.05 18.99 -29.07
N LYS A 866 -53.16 20.00 -28.20
CA LYS A 866 -52.25 21.16 -28.16
C LYS A 866 -50.88 20.80 -27.59
N PHE A 867 -50.85 19.98 -26.54
CA PHE A 867 -49.63 19.48 -25.92
C PHE A 867 -48.89 18.53 -26.90
N ILE A 868 -49.64 17.63 -27.54
CA ILE A 868 -49.12 16.77 -28.62
C ILE A 868 -48.64 17.60 -29.83
N SER A 869 -49.30 18.70 -30.18
CA SER A 869 -48.86 19.60 -31.25
C SER A 869 -47.51 20.27 -30.95
N GLU A 870 -47.29 20.74 -29.72
CA GLU A 870 -46.01 21.31 -29.30
C GLU A 870 -44.89 20.25 -29.15
N ILE A 871 -45.23 19.01 -28.76
CA ILE A 871 -44.30 17.87 -28.83
C ILE A 871 -43.88 17.60 -30.28
N ASN A 872 -44.85 17.45 -31.20
CA ASN A 872 -44.56 17.16 -32.61
C ASN A 872 -43.70 18.25 -33.26
N LYS A 873 -43.96 19.51 -32.93
CA LYS A 873 -43.14 20.67 -33.34
C LYS A 873 -41.70 20.59 -32.84
N MET A 874 -41.47 20.14 -31.60
CA MET A 874 -40.12 19.88 -31.08
C MET A 874 -39.46 18.68 -31.78
N CYS A 875 -40.21 17.60 -32.03
CA CYS A 875 -39.73 16.45 -32.78
C CYS A 875 -39.28 16.81 -34.20
N SER A 876 -40.04 17.65 -34.93
CA SER A 876 -39.68 18.09 -36.29
C SER A 876 -38.34 18.83 -36.32
N VAL A 877 -38.10 19.77 -35.39
CA VAL A 877 -36.82 20.50 -35.31
C VAL A 877 -35.65 19.56 -35.03
N LEU A 878 -35.83 18.57 -34.15
CA LEU A 878 -34.79 17.57 -33.85
C LEU A 878 -34.53 16.63 -35.03
N LEU A 879 -35.57 16.24 -35.77
CA LEU A 879 -35.44 15.46 -37.00
C LEU A 879 -34.69 16.23 -38.10
N GLU A 880 -34.98 17.53 -38.27
CA GLU A 880 -34.26 18.39 -39.22
C GLU A 880 -32.76 18.50 -38.89
N GLU A 881 -32.40 18.72 -37.62
CA GLU A 881 -31.00 18.75 -37.17
C GLU A 881 -30.27 17.41 -37.38
N ILE A 882 -30.89 16.27 -37.02
CA ILE A 882 -30.27 14.94 -37.23
C ILE A 882 -30.13 14.64 -38.73
N LEU A 883 -31.11 15.04 -39.56
CA LEU A 883 -31.04 14.89 -41.02
C LEU A 883 -30.02 15.84 -41.66
N ALA A 884 -29.75 17.00 -41.07
CA ALA A 884 -28.64 17.86 -41.48
C ALA A 884 -27.29 17.20 -41.16
N HIS A 885 -27.12 16.59 -39.98
CA HIS A 885 -25.90 15.85 -39.65
C HIS A 885 -25.69 14.60 -40.51
N LEU A 886 -26.76 13.86 -40.86
CA LEU A 886 -26.69 12.73 -41.79
C LEU A 886 -26.27 13.14 -43.21
N LYS A 887 -26.58 14.37 -43.65
CA LYS A 887 -26.05 14.97 -44.89
C LYS A 887 -24.58 15.38 -44.73
N TYR A 888 -24.20 15.99 -43.60
CA TYR A 888 -22.82 16.35 -43.30
C TYR A 888 -21.89 15.12 -43.30
N LEU A 889 -22.26 14.04 -42.62
CA LEU A 889 -21.51 12.78 -42.61
C LEU A 889 -21.37 12.15 -44.02
N ASN A 890 -22.29 12.44 -44.95
CA ASN A 890 -22.17 12.05 -46.36
C ASN A 890 -21.06 12.84 -47.08
N THR A 891 -20.97 14.14 -46.82
CA THR A 891 -20.01 15.06 -47.43
C THR A 891 -18.60 14.89 -46.84
N SER A 892 -18.51 14.46 -45.58
CA SER A 892 -17.24 14.16 -44.89
C SER A 892 -16.81 12.69 -45.01
N GLU A 893 -17.43 11.91 -45.89
CA GLU A 893 -17.11 10.49 -46.18
C GLU A 893 -17.13 9.54 -44.97
N GLN A 894 -17.81 9.91 -43.87
CA GLN A 894 -17.84 9.13 -42.63
C GLN A 894 -18.94 8.03 -42.67
N PHE A 895 -18.96 7.26 -43.77
CA PHE A 895 -20.06 6.35 -44.13
C PHE A 895 -20.42 5.31 -43.05
N GLN A 896 -19.45 4.83 -42.26
CA GLN A 896 -19.74 3.92 -41.14
C GLN A 896 -20.55 4.59 -40.02
N LYS A 897 -20.22 5.83 -39.65
CA LYS A 897 -20.98 6.61 -38.65
C LYS A 897 -22.35 7.00 -39.19
N GLN A 898 -22.42 7.35 -40.47
CA GLN A 898 -23.66 7.65 -41.18
C GLN A 898 -24.61 6.43 -41.17
N ALA A 899 -24.09 5.23 -41.44
CA ALA A 899 -24.87 4.00 -41.47
C ALA A 899 -25.44 3.63 -40.09
N SER A 900 -24.65 3.78 -39.01
CA SER A 900 -25.16 3.60 -37.64
C SER A 900 -26.26 4.61 -37.34
N LEU A 901 -25.99 5.91 -37.49
CA LEU A 901 -26.94 6.95 -37.12
C LEU A 901 -28.25 6.89 -37.93
N ALA A 902 -28.19 6.49 -39.19
CA ALA A 902 -29.37 6.26 -40.02
C ALA A 902 -30.20 5.06 -39.52
N LEU A 903 -29.55 3.99 -39.04
CA LEU A 903 -30.23 2.84 -38.43
C LEU A 903 -30.82 3.19 -37.06
N ASP A 904 -30.07 3.91 -36.21
CA ASP A 904 -30.49 4.35 -34.87
C ASP A 904 -31.70 5.29 -34.91
N LEU A 905 -31.81 6.12 -35.96
CA LEU A 905 -32.99 6.94 -36.25
C LEU A 905 -34.13 6.11 -36.87
N PHE A 906 -33.83 5.22 -37.83
CA PHE A 906 -34.82 4.33 -38.46
C PHE A 906 -35.60 3.52 -37.41
N VAL A 907 -34.89 2.88 -36.47
CA VAL A 907 -35.50 2.09 -35.40
C VAL A 907 -36.48 2.95 -34.58
N ARG A 908 -36.12 4.18 -34.24
CA ARG A 908 -36.98 5.09 -33.48
C ARG A 908 -38.21 5.54 -34.27
N VAL A 909 -38.05 5.91 -35.55
CA VAL A 909 -39.19 6.27 -36.42
C VAL A 909 -40.17 5.10 -36.58
N VAL A 910 -39.67 3.86 -36.73
CA VAL A 910 -40.51 2.67 -36.89
C VAL A 910 -41.18 2.21 -35.60
N VAL A 911 -40.52 2.36 -34.44
CA VAL A 911 -41.06 1.91 -33.13
C VAL A 911 -41.97 2.96 -32.48
N ARG A 912 -41.73 4.26 -32.72
CA ARG A 912 -42.38 5.37 -31.98
C ARG A 912 -43.19 6.35 -32.82
N GLY A 913 -43.04 6.35 -34.16
CA GLY A 913 -43.76 7.26 -35.05
C GLY A 913 -45.09 6.69 -35.57
N ASP A 914 -46.08 7.55 -35.87
CA ASP A 914 -47.31 7.08 -36.53
C ASP A 914 -47.07 6.86 -38.03
N LEU A 915 -46.79 5.62 -38.40
CA LEU A 915 -46.57 5.22 -39.80
C LEU A 915 -47.83 5.28 -40.67
N LYS A 916 -48.99 5.71 -40.14
CA LYS A 916 -50.11 6.19 -40.96
C LYS A 916 -49.76 7.47 -41.72
N GLU A 917 -48.80 8.27 -41.23
CA GLU A 917 -48.35 9.47 -41.94
C GLU A 917 -47.40 9.09 -43.11
N PRO A 918 -47.71 9.49 -44.36
CA PRO A 918 -46.90 9.11 -45.52
C PRO A 918 -45.50 9.73 -45.53
N SER A 919 -45.32 10.85 -44.83
CA SER A 919 -44.03 11.52 -44.60
C SER A 919 -43.06 10.63 -43.81
N LEU A 920 -43.47 10.16 -42.62
CA LEU A 920 -42.70 9.31 -41.73
C LEU A 920 -42.43 7.93 -42.36
N THR A 921 -43.40 7.35 -43.06
CA THR A 921 -43.19 6.11 -43.83
C THR A 921 -42.14 6.30 -44.93
N THR A 922 -42.17 7.42 -45.65
CA THR A 922 -41.16 7.72 -46.68
C THR A 922 -39.77 7.97 -46.06
N LEU A 923 -39.72 8.66 -44.91
CA LEU A 923 -38.50 8.88 -44.14
C LEU A 923 -37.88 7.56 -43.69
N ALA A 924 -38.67 6.64 -43.12
CA ALA A 924 -38.18 5.33 -42.68
C ALA A 924 -37.56 4.51 -43.84
N ILE A 925 -38.22 4.47 -45.00
CA ILE A 925 -37.70 3.79 -46.19
C ILE A 925 -36.36 4.42 -46.64
N ASN A 926 -36.27 5.75 -46.65
CA ASN A 926 -35.05 6.46 -47.03
C ASN A 926 -33.90 6.22 -46.04
N LEU A 927 -34.17 6.20 -44.74
CA LEU A 927 -33.16 5.91 -43.71
C LEU A 927 -32.64 4.46 -43.79
N TRP A 928 -33.52 3.48 -43.99
CA TRP A 928 -33.13 2.08 -44.18
C TRP A 928 -32.20 1.91 -45.40
N ASN A 929 -32.55 2.55 -46.52
CA ASN A 929 -31.75 2.53 -47.75
C ASN A 929 -30.40 3.24 -47.57
N LEU A 930 -30.38 4.38 -46.87
CA LEU A 930 -29.15 5.10 -46.54
C LEU A 930 -28.21 4.26 -45.67
N ALA A 931 -28.75 3.59 -44.66
CA ALA A 931 -28.01 2.74 -43.74
C ALA A 931 -27.31 1.56 -44.45
N HIS A 932 -27.96 0.96 -45.45
CA HIS A 932 -27.38 -0.16 -46.21
C HIS A 932 -26.47 0.26 -47.38
N ARG A 933 -26.50 1.53 -47.82
CA ARG A 933 -25.88 2.02 -49.07
C ARG A 933 -24.39 1.71 -49.23
N HIS A 934 -23.63 1.66 -48.13
CA HIS A 934 -22.18 1.46 -48.12
C HIS A 934 -21.74 0.15 -47.44
N GLY A 935 -22.67 -0.76 -47.09
CA GLY A 935 -22.34 -2.10 -46.59
C GLY A 935 -21.69 -2.18 -45.19
N HIS A 936 -21.57 -1.08 -44.45
CA HIS A 936 -20.88 -1.03 -43.15
C HIS A 936 -21.65 -1.65 -41.96
N ILE A 937 -22.84 -2.23 -42.18
CA ILE A 937 -23.67 -2.83 -41.12
C ILE A 937 -23.33 -4.33 -40.98
N SER A 938 -23.13 -4.78 -39.73
CA SER A 938 -22.86 -6.19 -39.43
C SER A 938 -23.96 -7.12 -39.93
N GLN A 939 -23.58 -8.21 -40.60
CA GLN A 939 -24.52 -9.22 -41.12
C GLN A 939 -25.48 -9.77 -40.06
N LYS A 940 -25.06 -9.87 -38.79
CA LYS A 940 -25.94 -10.31 -37.67
C LYS A 940 -27.09 -9.34 -37.37
N ILE A 941 -26.86 -8.04 -37.56
CA ILE A 941 -27.89 -7.00 -37.36
C ILE A 941 -28.80 -6.97 -38.58
N SER A 942 -28.23 -7.05 -39.79
CA SER A 942 -28.99 -7.07 -41.04
C SER A 942 -29.95 -8.27 -41.11
N THR A 943 -29.53 -9.49 -40.72
CA THR A 943 -30.42 -10.66 -40.70
C THR A 943 -31.53 -10.57 -39.65
N SER A 944 -31.25 -10.01 -38.47
CA SER A 944 -32.27 -9.79 -37.43
C SER A 944 -33.34 -8.79 -37.88
N PHE A 945 -32.93 -7.65 -38.46
CA PHE A 945 -33.87 -6.63 -38.93
C PHE A 945 -34.51 -6.93 -40.30
N GLN A 946 -33.92 -7.82 -41.12
CA GLN A 946 -34.56 -8.33 -42.34
C GLN A 946 -35.91 -8.97 -42.04
N PHE A 947 -36.07 -9.66 -40.91
CA PHE A 947 -37.35 -10.27 -40.53
C PHE A 947 -38.44 -9.21 -40.27
N VAL A 948 -38.08 -8.11 -39.59
CA VAL A 948 -38.97 -6.96 -39.34
C VAL A 948 -39.28 -6.22 -40.66
N SER A 949 -38.28 -6.02 -41.52
CA SER A 949 -38.44 -5.38 -42.84
C SER A 949 -39.36 -6.19 -43.76
N SER A 950 -39.22 -7.52 -43.78
CA SER A 950 -40.14 -8.42 -44.50
C SER A 950 -41.56 -8.36 -43.94
N LEU A 951 -41.73 -8.32 -42.62
CA LEU A 951 -43.06 -8.19 -42.00
C LEU A 951 -43.73 -6.84 -42.35
N PHE A 952 -42.94 -5.76 -42.34
CA PHE A 952 -43.40 -4.41 -42.66
C PHE A 952 -43.83 -4.27 -44.14
N LEU A 953 -43.02 -4.80 -45.06
CA LEU A 953 -43.36 -4.87 -46.48
C LEU A 953 -44.63 -5.69 -46.72
N LEU A 954 -44.77 -6.85 -46.07
CA LEU A 954 -45.96 -7.71 -46.19
C LEU A 954 -47.24 -7.00 -45.67
N CYS A 955 -47.12 -6.16 -44.64
CA CYS A 955 -48.23 -5.35 -44.14
C CYS A 955 -48.59 -4.21 -45.11
N LEU A 956 -47.60 -3.53 -45.70
CA LEU A 956 -47.78 -2.49 -46.71
C LEU A 956 -48.42 -3.03 -48.00
N GLU A 957 -48.03 -4.23 -48.46
CA GLU A 957 -48.68 -4.90 -49.58
C GLU A 957 -50.13 -5.26 -49.24
N LYS A 958 -50.39 -5.89 -48.10
CA LYS A 958 -51.77 -6.21 -47.66
C LYS A 958 -52.66 -4.97 -47.60
N ALA A 959 -52.18 -3.85 -47.05
CA ALA A 959 -52.92 -2.59 -47.00
C ALA A 959 -53.28 -2.08 -48.41
N ARG A 960 -52.29 -2.00 -49.31
CA ARG A 960 -52.50 -1.58 -50.71
C ARG A 960 -53.43 -2.52 -51.48
N THR A 961 -53.33 -3.83 -51.26
CA THR A 961 -54.23 -4.82 -51.86
C THR A 961 -55.67 -4.66 -51.37
N LEU A 962 -55.89 -4.42 -50.07
CA LEU A 962 -57.22 -4.21 -49.51
C LEU A 962 -57.86 -2.92 -50.05
N GLU A 963 -57.08 -1.85 -50.18
CA GLU A 963 -57.54 -0.57 -50.73
C GLU A 963 -57.87 -0.66 -52.23
N TYR A 964 -57.03 -1.38 -53.00
CA TYR A 964 -57.29 -1.71 -54.40
C TYR A 964 -58.57 -2.54 -54.58
N LEU A 965 -58.81 -3.52 -53.71
CA LEU A 965 -60.03 -4.33 -53.71
C LEU A 965 -61.27 -3.48 -53.38
N LYS A 966 -61.20 -2.58 -52.39
CA LYS A 966 -62.29 -1.62 -52.08
C LYS A 966 -62.60 -0.69 -53.27
N LYS A 967 -61.57 -0.17 -53.96
CA LYS A 967 -61.76 0.64 -55.18
C LYS A 967 -62.38 -0.18 -56.33
N LYS A 968 -62.10 -1.48 -56.43
CA LYS A 968 -62.70 -2.38 -57.44
C LYS A 968 -64.13 -2.83 -57.11
N SER A 969 -64.51 -2.94 -55.83
CA SER A 969 -65.86 -3.35 -55.42
C SER A 969 -66.92 -2.25 -55.60
N MET A 970 -66.52 -0.98 -55.71
CA MET A 970 -67.44 0.16 -55.94
C MET A 970 -67.79 0.42 -57.41
N GLN A 971 -67.36 -0.43 -58.35
CA GLN A 971 -67.75 -0.33 -59.76
C GLN A 971 -68.98 -1.23 -60.04
N PRO A 972 -70.06 -0.71 -60.67
CA PRO A 972 -71.27 -1.47 -60.91
C PRO A 972 -71.01 -2.69 -61.81
N GLY A 973 -71.59 -3.84 -61.45
CA GLY A 973 -71.47 -5.09 -62.20
C GLY A 973 -70.42 -6.10 -61.70
N ARG A 974 -69.82 -5.92 -60.50
CA ARG A 974 -68.76 -6.81 -59.98
C ARG A 974 -68.96 -7.33 -58.54
N ASN A 975 -70.11 -7.97 -58.27
CA ASN A 975 -70.42 -8.60 -56.97
C ASN A 975 -69.30 -9.44 -56.29
N PRO A 976 -68.53 -10.33 -56.97
CA PRO A 976 -67.57 -11.19 -56.25
C PRO A 976 -66.43 -10.43 -55.55
N TYR A 977 -66.19 -9.16 -55.90
CA TYR A 977 -65.20 -8.34 -55.20
C TYR A 977 -65.74 -7.77 -53.87
N ALA A 978 -67.05 -7.55 -53.74
CA ALA A 978 -67.66 -7.10 -52.49
C ALA A 978 -67.66 -8.21 -51.42
N ASP A 979 -68.05 -9.44 -51.81
CA ASP A 979 -67.98 -10.61 -50.93
C ASP A 979 -66.54 -10.91 -50.45
N LEU A 980 -65.55 -10.71 -51.34
CA LEU A 980 -64.14 -10.91 -50.99
C LEU A 980 -63.65 -9.87 -49.98
N VAL A 981 -64.02 -8.59 -50.14
CA VAL A 981 -63.70 -7.52 -49.17
C VAL A 981 -64.37 -7.80 -47.82
N ASN A 982 -65.63 -8.22 -47.80
CA ASN A 982 -66.35 -8.54 -46.56
C ASN A 982 -65.71 -9.73 -45.82
N LYS A 983 -65.38 -10.82 -46.52
CA LYS A 983 -64.70 -11.99 -45.94
C LYS A 983 -63.30 -11.66 -45.39
N LEU A 984 -62.58 -10.76 -46.05
CA LEU A 984 -61.28 -10.27 -45.57
C LEU A 984 -61.41 -9.41 -44.30
N HIS A 985 -62.43 -8.54 -44.20
CA HIS A 985 -62.69 -7.79 -42.96
C HIS A 985 -63.01 -8.71 -41.77
N THR A 986 -63.76 -9.80 -41.96
CA THR A 986 -64.02 -10.80 -40.90
C THR A 986 -62.80 -11.63 -40.48
N GLN A 987 -61.63 -11.45 -41.11
CA GLN A 987 -60.36 -12.11 -40.73
C GLN A 987 -59.28 -11.13 -40.24
N THR A 988 -59.62 -9.86 -40.01
CA THR A 988 -58.69 -8.83 -39.51
C THR A 988 -59.25 -8.07 -38.31
N LEU A 989 -59.82 -8.83 -37.36
CA LEU A 989 -60.05 -8.47 -35.96
C LEU A 989 -59.29 -9.47 -35.09
#